data_AF-A0A8H4RI15-F1
#
_entry.id   AF-A0A8H4RI15-F1
#
_cell.length_a   1.000
_cell.length_b   1.000
_cell.length_c   1.000
_cell.angle_alpha   90.00
_cell.angle_beta   90.00
_cell.angle_gamma   90.00
#
_symmetry.space_group_name_H-M   'P 1'
#
loop_
_entity.id
_entity.type
_entity.pdbx_description
1 polymer ?
#
loop_
_entity_poly.entity_id
_entity_poly.type
_entity_poly.pdbx_seq_one_letter_code
_entity_poly.pdbx_strand_id
1 'polypeptide(L)'
;MALDSFFHNKIESMKLEIIQGQAVLRRLEAQRNDYNSRVRLLREELGLLQQPGSYVGEVVKVMGTKKVLVKVHPEGKYVVDISDNVDISKLTVGKRVTLLSDSYKLEKMLPSSVDPLVSLMMVEKVPDSTYDMIGGLDQQIKEIKEVIELGLKHPELFESLGIAQPKGVLLYGPPGTGKTLLARAVAHHTDCKFIRVSGSELVQKYIGEGSRMVRELFVMAREHAPSIIFMDEIDSIGSSRVEGSSGGDSEVQRTMLELLNQLDGFEPTKNIKVIMATNRLDILDPALLRPGRIDRKIEFPPPTVEARADILRIHSRSMNLTRGINLTKIAEKMNGCSGAELKGVCTEAGMYALRERRVHVTQEDFDLATAKVLNKHDDKERKRYINYTLDGSWKSLEYMVVLCTHRLSPFPIAHRTTNLPESQTSLVIKMAQSLPFRQNYRKPSRQASMDPHNELNPHMDHYIGIDVGTGSARACIIDASGDIKALATENIGLWQPETGYYEQSTTDIWRCICTCVQRALSQHNIDPTTVRGIGFDATCSLAVFSHDTDEPMTVTGPNFTNDGNDRNVILWLDHRPVEETDKINATGHNLLRYVGGKMSIEMEIPKVLWLKNNMPPEMFDRCKFYDLADALTHLATGNENRSFCSTVCKQGYVPVGVDGSVKGWQEDFYEKIGLGDLTKDNFIRMGGVDGVNGKYMSAGELVGTLSEKAGSQLGLPAGIAVGSGVIDAYAGWVGTVGAKVHLGVGQLDATHAKNDISQAFSRLAAVAGTSTCHLAMSKEPVFVDGVWGPYRDVLLPGFWMAEGGQSATGELLKHVLETHPAYNETMSMAESFNTSIYDYLNSHLEELKEKTNAPTVSYLGRHFFFYGDLWGNRSPIADPNMTGSVIGLSSDRSMDGLALYYYATMEFISMQTRQIIETMNESGHSITSIFMSGSQCQNKILMELMATTCDMPVLIPRYVHAAVVHGAAMLGAKAASADKDGKTEDLWSIMDRMSKPGKVTRPGKIPEEKKLLDIKYKVFLEQCHTQQLYRKKVNEAIEGWSA
;
A
#
# COMPACT_ATOMS: atom_id res chain seq x y z
N MET A 1 28.08 -49.03 57.49
CA MET A 1 28.13 -47.56 57.23
C MET A 1 28.14 -47.22 55.74
N ALA A 2 29.21 -47.52 54.99
CA ALA A 2 29.31 -47.08 53.58
C ALA A 2 28.22 -47.66 52.65
N LEU A 3 27.95 -48.98 52.72
CA LEU A 3 26.88 -49.62 51.93
C LEU A 3 25.49 -49.07 52.29
N ASP A 4 25.21 -48.89 53.59
CA ASP A 4 23.89 -48.44 54.05
C ASP A 4 23.55 -47.05 53.51
N SER A 5 24.53 -46.13 53.51
CA SER A 5 24.39 -44.80 52.92
C SER A 5 24.12 -44.86 51.41
N PHE A 6 24.80 -45.74 50.67
CA PHE A 6 24.55 -45.94 49.24
C PHE A 6 23.11 -46.41 48.97
N PHE A 7 22.64 -47.43 49.68
CA PHE A 7 21.26 -47.92 49.52
C PHE A 7 20.22 -46.89 49.98
N HIS A 8 20.46 -46.14 51.06
CA HIS A 8 19.56 -45.08 51.50
C HIS A 8 19.41 -43.98 50.44
N ASN A 9 20.53 -43.50 49.87
CA ASN A 9 20.52 -42.50 48.80
C ASN A 9 19.85 -43.04 47.53
N LYS A 10 20.05 -44.33 47.19
CA LYS A 10 19.39 -44.99 46.06
C LYS A 10 17.86 -45.07 46.26
N ILE A 11 17.41 -45.34 47.49
CA ILE A 11 15.98 -45.39 47.87
C ILE A 11 15.36 -43.98 47.80
N GLU A 12 16.03 -42.94 48.33
CA GLU A 12 15.56 -41.56 48.22
C GLU A 12 15.45 -41.10 46.75
N SER A 13 16.43 -41.45 45.90
CA SER A 13 16.38 -41.18 44.46
C SER A 13 15.15 -41.79 43.79
N MET A 14 14.85 -43.07 44.06
CA MET A 14 13.68 -43.75 43.48
C MET A 14 12.35 -43.21 44.05
N LYS A 15 12.30 -42.80 45.32
CA LYS A 15 11.12 -42.08 45.86
C LYS A 15 10.87 -40.77 45.12
N LEU A 16 11.93 -40.00 44.83
CA LEU A 16 11.83 -38.75 44.05
C LEU A 16 11.30 -38.99 42.63
N GLU A 17 11.80 -40.00 41.94
CA GLU A 17 11.28 -40.42 40.61
C GLU A 17 9.80 -40.82 40.68
N ILE A 18 9.39 -41.60 41.69
CA ILE A 18 7.98 -41.98 41.91
C ILE A 18 7.09 -40.75 42.16
N ILE A 19 7.55 -39.79 42.99
CA ILE A 19 6.81 -38.56 43.28
C ILE A 19 6.67 -37.69 42.00
N GLN A 20 7.72 -37.57 41.19
CA GLN A 20 7.67 -36.87 39.90
C GLN A 20 6.70 -37.58 38.93
N GLY A 21 6.76 -38.90 38.81
CA GLY A 21 5.82 -39.69 38.00
C GLY A 21 4.36 -39.51 38.44
N GLN A 22 4.09 -39.49 39.75
CA GLN A 22 2.74 -39.24 40.30
C GLN A 22 2.26 -37.79 40.12
N ALA A 23 3.17 -36.82 39.96
CA ALA A 23 2.82 -35.44 39.61
C ALA A 23 2.49 -35.31 38.11
N VAL A 24 3.29 -35.96 37.24
CA VAL A 24 3.03 -36.03 35.79
C VAL A 24 1.70 -36.74 35.50
N LEU A 25 1.44 -37.88 36.16
CA LEU A 25 0.17 -38.61 36.02
C LEU A 25 -1.04 -37.73 36.34
N ARG A 26 -1.04 -37.05 37.51
CA ARG A 26 -2.14 -36.15 37.90
C ARG A 26 -2.32 -34.97 36.95
N ARG A 27 -1.23 -34.44 36.36
CA ARG A 27 -1.31 -33.41 35.31
C ARG A 27 -1.99 -33.94 34.04
N LEU A 28 -1.63 -35.14 33.60
CA LEU A 28 -2.22 -35.78 32.42
C LEU A 28 -3.70 -36.14 32.65
N GLU A 29 -4.08 -36.58 33.85
CA GLU A 29 -5.47 -36.82 34.22
C GLU A 29 -6.31 -35.54 34.23
N ALA A 30 -5.75 -34.42 34.74
CA ALA A 30 -6.41 -33.12 34.67
C ALA A 30 -6.61 -32.67 33.22
N GLN A 31 -5.59 -32.80 32.35
CA GLN A 31 -5.71 -32.49 30.92
C GLN A 31 -6.74 -33.38 30.22
N ARG A 32 -6.75 -34.71 30.47
CA ARG A 32 -7.77 -35.62 29.94
C ARG A 32 -9.19 -35.20 30.35
N ASN A 33 -9.37 -34.76 31.59
CA ASN A 33 -10.68 -34.34 32.09
C ASN A 33 -11.13 -32.99 31.49
N ASP A 34 -10.21 -32.06 31.24
CA ASP A 34 -10.47 -30.84 30.46
C ASP A 34 -10.86 -31.16 29.01
N TYR A 35 -10.08 -32.00 28.31
CA TYR A 35 -10.41 -32.42 26.94
C TYR A 35 -11.75 -33.16 26.86
N ASN A 36 -12.08 -34.04 27.82
CA ASN A 36 -13.39 -34.68 27.88
C ASN A 36 -14.53 -33.67 28.09
N SER A 37 -14.30 -32.61 28.87
CA SER A 37 -15.28 -31.53 29.09
C SER A 37 -15.49 -30.71 27.81
N ARG A 38 -14.40 -30.39 27.10
CA ARG A 38 -14.45 -29.74 25.77
C ARG A 38 -15.14 -30.61 24.72
N VAL A 39 -14.83 -31.91 24.64
CA VAL A 39 -15.49 -32.85 23.71
C VAL A 39 -16.98 -32.99 24.02
N ARG A 40 -17.40 -32.87 25.28
CA ARG A 40 -18.82 -32.80 25.64
C ARG A 40 -19.47 -31.52 25.13
N LEU A 41 -18.89 -30.36 25.41
CA LEU A 41 -19.41 -29.06 24.95
C LEU A 41 -19.52 -29.02 23.42
N LEU A 42 -18.46 -29.45 22.70
CA LEU A 42 -18.45 -29.53 21.24
C LEU A 42 -19.49 -30.51 20.67
N ARG A 43 -19.91 -31.54 21.40
CA ARG A 43 -21.01 -32.43 21.00
C ARG A 43 -22.39 -31.80 21.23
N GLU A 44 -22.56 -31.06 22.32
CA GLU A 44 -23.78 -30.30 22.59
C GLU A 44 -23.94 -29.15 21.55
N GLU A 45 -22.84 -28.48 21.19
CA GLU A 45 -22.74 -27.45 20.15
C GLU A 45 -22.94 -28.01 18.72
N LEU A 46 -22.31 -29.14 18.37
CA LEU A 46 -22.58 -29.84 17.11
C LEU A 46 -24.05 -30.28 16.99
N GLY A 47 -24.68 -30.64 18.10
CA GLY A 47 -26.11 -30.95 18.16
C GLY A 47 -27.02 -29.74 17.90
N LEU A 48 -26.57 -28.52 18.22
CA LEU A 48 -27.25 -27.27 17.85
C LEU A 48 -27.01 -26.91 16.37
N LEU A 49 -25.78 -27.09 15.87
CA LEU A 49 -25.43 -26.85 14.45
C LEU A 49 -26.12 -27.82 13.48
N GLN A 50 -26.60 -28.97 13.96
CA GLN A 50 -27.41 -29.93 13.18
C GLN A 50 -28.90 -29.59 13.16
N GLN A 51 -29.37 -28.56 13.89
CA GLN A 51 -30.77 -28.14 13.84
C GLN A 51 -31.04 -27.23 12.63
N PRO A 52 -32.21 -27.36 11.98
CA PRO A 52 -32.61 -26.45 10.91
C PRO A 52 -32.81 -25.02 11.44
N GLY A 53 -32.22 -24.03 10.76
CA GLY A 53 -32.11 -22.66 11.25
C GLY A 53 -33.43 -22.00 11.65
N SER A 54 -33.53 -21.57 12.91
CA SER A 54 -34.69 -20.87 13.48
C SER A 54 -34.96 -19.53 12.78
N TYR A 55 -36.22 -19.23 12.48
CA TYR A 55 -36.64 -17.97 11.85
C TYR A 55 -36.48 -16.79 12.80
N VAL A 56 -36.10 -15.63 12.26
CA VAL A 56 -35.97 -14.37 13.01
C VAL A 56 -37.26 -13.55 12.88
N GLY A 57 -37.83 -13.15 14.02
CA GLY A 57 -39.03 -12.31 14.06
C GLY A 57 -38.94 -11.16 15.07
N GLU A 58 -39.90 -10.24 14.97
CA GLU A 58 -40.06 -9.04 15.80
C GLU A 58 -41.37 -9.10 16.60
N VAL A 59 -41.31 -8.88 17.91
CA VAL A 59 -42.50 -8.94 18.79
C VAL A 59 -43.41 -7.73 18.56
N VAL A 60 -44.59 -7.97 17.99
CA VAL A 60 -45.61 -6.93 17.74
C VAL A 60 -46.51 -6.73 18.95
N LYS A 61 -46.92 -7.81 19.62
CA LYS A 61 -47.81 -7.75 20.81
C LYS A 61 -47.77 -9.04 21.63
N VAL A 62 -47.54 -8.95 22.93
CA VAL A 62 -47.71 -10.10 23.85
C VAL A 62 -49.21 -10.35 24.07
N MET A 63 -49.65 -11.61 24.01
CA MET A 63 -51.07 -12.00 24.01
C MET A 63 -51.36 -13.05 25.09
N GLY A 64 -51.32 -12.59 26.34
CA GLY A 64 -51.51 -13.43 27.53
C GLY A 64 -50.23 -14.16 27.95
N THR A 65 -50.38 -15.26 28.67
CA THR A 65 -49.27 -15.97 29.34
C THR A 65 -48.61 -17.08 28.53
N LYS A 66 -49.12 -17.39 27.32
CA LYS A 66 -48.57 -18.46 26.47
C LYS A 66 -48.37 -18.10 25.00
N LYS A 67 -48.98 -17.01 24.52
CA LYS A 67 -48.97 -16.63 23.10
C LYS A 67 -48.46 -15.21 22.88
N VAL A 68 -47.82 -14.99 21.74
CA VAL A 68 -47.28 -13.69 21.33
C VAL A 68 -47.42 -13.52 19.81
N LEU A 69 -47.79 -12.32 19.37
CA LEU A 69 -47.86 -11.93 17.98
C LEU A 69 -46.47 -11.47 17.53
N VAL A 70 -45.85 -12.21 16.62
CA VAL A 70 -44.51 -11.97 16.08
C VAL A 70 -44.61 -11.70 14.58
N LYS A 71 -43.86 -10.73 14.08
CA LYS A 71 -43.72 -10.42 12.65
C LYS A 71 -42.45 -11.08 12.12
N VAL A 72 -42.58 -11.93 11.11
CA VAL A 72 -41.45 -12.55 10.37
C VAL A 72 -41.40 -11.88 9.00
N HIS A 73 -40.21 -11.60 8.47
CA HIS A 73 -40.04 -11.00 7.15
C HIS A 73 -39.40 -12.01 6.19
N PRO A 74 -39.96 -12.24 4.98
CA PRO A 74 -41.11 -11.57 4.37
C PRO A 74 -42.49 -12.11 4.79
N GLU A 75 -42.54 -13.22 5.53
CA GLU A 75 -43.71 -14.11 5.60
C GLU A 75 -44.99 -13.53 6.24
N GLY A 76 -44.89 -12.56 7.17
CA GLY A 76 -46.05 -11.83 7.70
C GLY A 76 -46.11 -11.74 9.22
N LYS A 77 -47.30 -11.94 9.82
CA LYS A 77 -47.54 -11.88 11.27
C LYS A 77 -48.17 -13.18 11.78
N TYR A 78 -47.51 -13.81 12.75
CA TYR A 78 -47.87 -15.12 13.29
C TYR A 78 -48.18 -15.00 14.79
N VAL A 79 -49.18 -15.74 15.26
CA VAL A 79 -49.44 -15.91 16.70
C VAL A 79 -48.78 -17.21 17.14
N VAL A 80 -47.65 -17.09 17.84
CA VAL A 80 -46.79 -18.21 18.22
C VAL A 80 -46.91 -18.53 19.71
N ASP A 81 -46.68 -19.79 20.06
CA ASP A 81 -46.56 -20.23 21.45
C ASP A 81 -45.14 -19.98 21.98
N ILE A 82 -45.03 -19.66 23.28
CA ILE A 82 -43.78 -19.34 23.96
C ILE A 82 -43.11 -20.61 24.47
N SER A 83 -41.79 -20.75 24.32
CA SER A 83 -41.02 -21.84 24.93
C SER A 83 -40.76 -21.62 26.41
N ASP A 84 -40.76 -22.71 27.17
CA ASP A 84 -40.69 -22.75 28.63
C ASP A 84 -39.34 -22.22 29.17
N ASN A 85 -38.34 -22.07 28.29
CA ASN A 85 -37.05 -21.43 28.53
C ASN A 85 -37.08 -19.88 28.45
N VAL A 86 -38.20 -19.25 28.09
CA VAL A 86 -38.29 -17.80 27.81
C VAL A 86 -39.10 -17.07 28.89
N ASP A 87 -38.42 -16.14 29.57
CA ASP A 87 -38.99 -15.29 30.61
C ASP A 87 -39.92 -14.21 30.03
N ILE A 88 -41.22 -14.41 30.24
CA ILE A 88 -42.31 -13.55 29.76
C ILE A 88 -42.17 -12.10 30.28
N SER A 89 -41.57 -11.88 31.46
CA SER A 89 -41.41 -10.52 32.02
C SER A 89 -40.49 -9.63 31.17
N LYS A 90 -39.63 -10.25 30.34
CA LYS A 90 -38.64 -9.56 29.50
C LYS A 90 -39.12 -9.36 28.05
N LEU A 91 -40.32 -9.85 27.70
CA LEU A 91 -40.92 -9.72 26.37
C LEU A 91 -41.61 -8.35 26.22
N THR A 92 -41.01 -7.47 25.41
CA THR A 92 -41.56 -6.14 25.06
C THR A 92 -41.76 -6.02 23.56
N VAL A 93 -42.64 -5.11 23.14
CA VAL A 93 -42.83 -4.76 21.71
C VAL A 93 -41.49 -4.30 21.11
N GLY A 94 -41.23 -4.67 19.85
CA GLY A 94 -40.01 -4.33 19.10
C GLY A 94 -38.79 -5.23 19.39
N LYS A 95 -38.87 -6.18 20.33
CA LYS A 95 -37.75 -7.12 20.56
C LYS A 95 -37.65 -8.19 19.47
N ARG A 96 -36.42 -8.49 19.07
CA ARG A 96 -36.07 -9.58 18.15
C ARG A 96 -36.12 -10.93 18.87
N VAL A 97 -36.64 -11.95 18.21
CA VAL A 97 -36.81 -13.31 18.76
C VAL A 97 -36.54 -14.37 17.70
N THR A 98 -36.17 -15.57 18.14
CA THR A 98 -36.09 -16.78 17.30
C THR A 98 -37.35 -17.62 17.44
N LEU A 99 -37.79 -18.19 16.32
CA LEU A 99 -38.88 -19.14 16.22
C LEU A 99 -38.35 -20.44 15.62
N LEU A 100 -38.60 -21.60 16.23
CA LEU A 100 -38.19 -22.89 15.65
C LEU A 100 -38.78 -23.08 14.26
N SER A 101 -37.99 -23.60 13.32
CA SER A 101 -38.39 -23.73 11.92
C SER A 101 -39.47 -24.80 11.64
N ASP A 102 -39.71 -25.72 12.59
CA ASP A 102 -40.67 -26.82 12.49
C ASP A 102 -42.08 -26.46 13.01
N SER A 103 -42.15 -25.53 13.96
CA SER A 103 -43.31 -25.30 14.84
C SER A 103 -43.61 -23.82 15.07
N TYR A 104 -42.73 -22.92 14.62
CA TYR A 104 -42.72 -21.49 14.90
C TYR A 104 -42.77 -21.13 16.40
N LYS A 105 -42.51 -22.08 17.32
CA LYS A 105 -42.50 -21.82 18.77
C LYS A 105 -41.35 -20.87 19.11
N LEU A 106 -41.64 -19.83 19.91
CA LEU A 106 -40.63 -18.82 20.29
C LEU A 106 -39.60 -19.45 21.22
N GLU A 107 -38.39 -19.65 20.72
CA GLU A 107 -37.33 -20.42 21.35
C GLU A 107 -36.47 -19.57 22.30
N LYS A 108 -35.96 -18.44 21.79
CA LYS A 108 -34.98 -17.60 22.48
C LYS A 108 -35.11 -16.13 22.07
N MET A 109 -34.93 -15.22 23.02
CA MET A 109 -34.81 -13.79 22.75
C MET A 109 -33.46 -13.51 22.06
N LEU A 110 -33.46 -12.69 21.01
CA LEU A 110 -32.22 -12.23 20.36
C LEU A 110 -31.76 -10.90 20.97
N PRO A 111 -30.44 -10.60 20.92
CA PRO A 111 -29.96 -9.26 21.21
C PRO A 111 -30.50 -8.23 20.22
N SER A 112 -30.34 -6.96 20.59
CA SER A 112 -30.51 -5.83 19.68
C SER A 112 -29.62 -6.01 18.43
N SER A 113 -30.07 -5.49 17.28
CA SER A 113 -29.21 -5.38 16.10
C SER A 113 -28.33 -4.13 16.26
N VAL A 114 -27.19 -4.30 16.90
CA VAL A 114 -26.08 -3.33 16.87
C VAL A 114 -25.25 -3.61 15.61
N ASP A 115 -24.87 -2.57 14.90
CA ASP A 115 -23.99 -2.64 13.74
C ASP A 115 -22.62 -3.26 14.12
N PRO A 116 -22.04 -4.17 13.30
CA PRO A 116 -20.69 -4.67 13.53
C PRO A 116 -19.64 -3.58 13.72
N LEU A 117 -19.77 -2.42 13.07
CA LEU A 117 -18.86 -1.28 13.25
C LEU A 117 -18.95 -0.68 14.66
N VAL A 118 -20.16 -0.54 15.20
CA VAL A 118 -20.38 -0.08 16.58
C VAL A 118 -19.93 -1.16 17.57
N SER A 119 -20.03 -2.44 17.20
CA SER A 119 -19.47 -3.54 18.00
C SER A 119 -17.94 -3.53 18.04
N LEU A 120 -17.27 -3.15 16.94
CA LEU A 120 -15.81 -2.98 16.84
C LEU A 120 -15.30 -1.74 17.60
N MET A 121 -16.17 -0.76 17.91
CA MET A 121 -15.83 0.38 18.79
C MET A 121 -15.76 0.01 20.28
N MET A 122 -16.18 -1.20 20.67
CA MET A 122 -15.90 -1.73 22.01
C MET A 122 -14.48 -2.30 22.11
N VAL A 123 -13.70 -1.71 23.02
CA VAL A 123 -12.42 -2.28 23.40
C VAL A 123 -12.69 -3.39 24.42
N GLU A 124 -12.84 -4.64 23.94
CA GLU A 124 -13.03 -5.88 24.73
C GLU A 124 -11.76 -6.30 25.52
N LYS A 125 -11.04 -5.33 26.10
CA LYS A 125 -10.24 -5.48 27.32
C LYS A 125 -9.87 -4.11 27.89
N VAL A 126 -9.79 -4.04 29.21
CA VAL A 126 -9.40 -2.83 29.95
C VAL A 126 -7.99 -2.39 29.49
N PRO A 127 -7.75 -1.12 29.15
CA PRO A 127 -6.42 -0.69 28.67
C PRO A 127 -5.38 -0.73 29.80
N ASP A 128 -4.19 -1.31 29.59
CA ASP A 128 -3.10 -1.45 30.57
C ASP A 128 -2.44 -0.13 31.04
N SER A 129 -3.11 1.01 30.89
CA SER A 129 -2.61 2.34 31.26
C SER A 129 -2.98 2.66 32.70
N THR A 130 -2.01 2.68 33.62
CA THR A 130 -2.23 3.15 35.01
C THR A 130 -1.91 4.64 35.15
N TYR A 131 -2.34 5.26 36.25
CA TYR A 131 -1.98 6.65 36.56
C TYR A 131 -0.44 6.85 36.68
N ASP A 132 0.33 5.81 37.04
CA ASP A 132 1.80 5.86 37.16
C ASP A 132 2.55 6.03 35.82
N MET A 133 1.81 6.01 34.71
CA MET A 133 2.28 6.30 33.35
C MET A 133 2.04 7.77 32.93
N ILE A 134 1.42 8.59 33.79
CA ILE A 134 1.09 10.00 33.52
C ILE A 134 1.95 10.87 34.45
N GLY A 135 2.75 11.78 33.89
CA GLY A 135 3.61 12.68 34.67
C GLY A 135 3.06 14.10 34.73
N GLY A 136 3.01 14.68 35.94
CA GLY A 136 2.77 16.12 36.16
C GLY A 136 1.37 16.64 35.79
N LEU A 137 0.35 15.81 35.91
CA LEU A 137 -1.06 16.16 35.70
C LEU A 137 -1.92 15.86 36.95
N ASP A 138 -1.34 15.95 38.14
CA ASP A 138 -1.94 15.52 39.40
C ASP A 138 -3.26 16.26 39.73
N GLN A 139 -3.38 17.53 39.34
CA GLN A 139 -4.62 18.28 39.47
C GLN A 139 -5.71 17.72 38.53
N GLN A 140 -5.39 17.51 37.24
CA GLN A 140 -6.32 16.97 36.25
C GLN A 140 -6.74 15.52 36.60
N ILE A 141 -5.80 14.73 37.14
CA ILE A 141 -6.05 13.39 37.70
C ILE A 141 -7.01 13.48 38.89
N LYS A 142 -6.85 14.46 39.80
CA LYS A 142 -7.77 14.66 40.93
C LYS A 142 -9.16 15.07 40.47
N GLU A 143 -9.26 16.06 39.57
CA GLU A 143 -10.53 16.55 39.05
C GLU A 143 -11.33 15.46 38.30
N ILE A 144 -10.67 14.65 37.47
CA ILE A 144 -11.38 13.57 36.74
C ILE A 144 -11.81 12.42 37.69
N LYS A 145 -11.05 12.16 38.77
CA LYS A 145 -11.43 11.19 39.81
C LYS A 145 -12.63 11.64 40.62
N GLU A 146 -12.67 12.91 41.02
CA GLU A 146 -13.81 13.50 41.74
C GLU A 146 -15.12 13.45 40.93
N VAL A 147 -15.02 13.46 39.61
CA VAL A 147 -16.16 13.54 38.69
C VAL A 147 -16.62 12.17 38.17
N ILE A 148 -15.69 11.26 37.90
CA ILE A 148 -15.97 9.96 37.24
C ILE A 148 -15.80 8.79 38.22
N GLU A 149 -14.64 8.68 38.87
CA GLU A 149 -14.37 7.55 39.78
C GLU A 149 -15.28 7.59 41.02
N LEU A 150 -15.42 8.76 41.64
CA LEU A 150 -16.34 8.97 42.78
C LEU A 150 -17.82 8.77 42.39
N GLY A 151 -18.23 9.27 41.21
CA GLY A 151 -19.61 9.12 40.73
C GLY A 151 -20.02 7.69 40.35
N LEU A 152 -19.05 6.85 39.96
CA LEU A 152 -19.28 5.44 39.60
C LEU A 152 -19.10 4.48 40.80
N LYS A 153 -18.15 4.75 41.70
CA LYS A 153 -17.89 3.87 42.86
C LYS A 153 -18.73 4.18 44.09
N HIS A 154 -19.14 5.44 44.26
CA HIS A 154 -19.85 5.93 45.45
C HIS A 154 -21.07 6.82 45.12
N PRO A 155 -22.04 6.34 44.32
CA PRO A 155 -23.24 7.09 43.99
C PRO A 155 -24.04 7.54 45.23
N GLU A 156 -24.00 6.78 46.32
CA GLU A 156 -24.67 7.05 47.59
C GLU A 156 -24.22 8.36 48.27
N LEU A 157 -23.00 8.82 48.00
CA LEU A 157 -22.51 10.11 48.50
C LEU A 157 -23.18 11.30 47.81
N PHE A 158 -23.58 11.16 46.54
CA PHE A 158 -24.29 12.20 45.81
C PHE A 158 -25.77 12.25 46.21
N GLU A 159 -26.39 11.09 46.38
CA GLU A 159 -27.79 10.98 46.85
C GLU A 159 -27.95 11.52 48.28
N SER A 160 -27.06 11.16 49.21
CA SER A 160 -27.11 11.64 50.60
C SER A 160 -26.78 13.13 50.77
N LEU A 161 -26.02 13.72 49.84
CA LEU A 161 -25.80 15.17 49.77
C LEU A 161 -26.91 15.92 48.99
N GLY A 162 -27.80 15.22 48.29
CA GLY A 162 -28.83 15.81 47.43
C GLY A 162 -28.28 16.51 46.18
N ILE A 163 -27.07 16.15 45.74
CA ILE A 163 -26.36 16.80 44.62
C ILE A 163 -26.51 15.94 43.36
N ALA A 164 -26.96 16.55 42.25
CA ALA A 164 -27.01 15.86 40.96
C ALA A 164 -25.61 15.44 40.50
N GLN A 165 -25.44 14.17 40.13
CA GLN A 165 -24.17 13.70 39.58
C GLN A 165 -23.84 14.40 38.25
N PRO A 166 -22.58 14.76 37.99
CA PRO A 166 -22.14 15.23 36.68
C PRO A 166 -22.30 14.12 35.63
N LYS A 167 -22.79 14.49 34.44
CA LYS A 167 -23.03 13.60 33.29
C LYS A 167 -21.79 13.43 32.41
N GLY A 168 -21.05 14.52 32.17
CA GLY A 168 -19.94 14.50 31.22
C GLY A 168 -18.82 15.51 31.49
N VAL A 169 -17.64 15.21 30.92
CA VAL A 169 -16.38 15.95 31.08
C VAL A 169 -15.79 16.28 29.72
N LEU A 170 -15.36 17.52 29.51
CA LEU A 170 -14.60 17.94 28.34
C LEU A 170 -13.12 18.17 28.71
N LEU A 171 -12.22 17.42 28.09
CA LEU A 171 -10.78 17.56 28.19
C LEU A 171 -10.29 18.46 27.03
N TYR A 172 -9.63 19.57 27.34
CA TYR A 172 -9.17 20.51 26.31
C TYR A 172 -7.74 21.01 26.57
N GLY A 173 -7.07 21.50 25.53
CA GLY A 173 -5.68 21.94 25.56
C GLY A 173 -4.90 21.44 24.35
N PRO A 174 -3.60 21.78 24.20
CA PRO A 174 -2.80 21.44 23.03
C PRO A 174 -2.75 19.93 22.71
N PRO A 175 -2.42 19.54 21.45
CA PRO A 175 -2.14 18.16 21.11
C PRO A 175 -0.91 17.64 21.87
N GLY A 176 -0.84 16.32 22.08
CA GLY A 176 0.32 15.68 22.73
C GLY A 176 0.42 15.86 24.25
N THR A 177 -0.57 16.45 24.91
CA THR A 177 -0.62 16.68 26.38
C THR A 177 -1.20 15.51 27.18
N GLY A 178 -1.64 14.42 26.54
CA GLY A 178 -2.04 13.18 27.23
C GLY A 178 -3.53 13.00 27.53
N LYS A 179 -4.43 13.84 26.98
CA LYS A 179 -5.90 13.74 27.13
C LYS A 179 -6.44 12.28 27.00
N THR A 180 -6.10 11.61 25.90
CA THR A 180 -6.49 10.22 25.59
C THR A 180 -5.89 9.18 26.56
N LEU A 181 -4.72 9.46 27.15
CA LEU A 181 -4.08 8.58 28.15
C LEU A 181 -4.80 8.68 29.50
N LEU A 182 -5.21 9.88 29.91
CA LEU A 182 -5.95 10.06 31.16
C LEU A 182 -7.31 9.33 31.11
N ALA A 183 -8.04 9.45 30.00
CA ALA A 183 -9.33 8.75 29.84
C ALA A 183 -9.19 7.22 29.93
N ARG A 184 -8.13 6.65 29.33
CA ARG A 184 -7.80 5.22 29.47
C ARG A 184 -7.44 4.84 30.90
N ALA A 185 -6.66 5.66 31.61
CA ALA A 185 -6.26 5.39 33.00
C ALA A 185 -7.43 5.46 33.98
N VAL A 186 -8.40 6.36 33.75
CA VAL A 186 -9.66 6.39 34.52
C VAL A 186 -10.42 5.08 34.32
N ALA A 187 -10.61 4.64 33.07
CA ALA A 187 -11.33 3.40 32.78
C ALA A 187 -10.67 2.16 33.41
N HIS A 188 -9.33 2.09 33.43
CA HIS A 188 -8.59 1.04 34.12
C HIS A 188 -8.81 1.05 35.64
N HIS A 189 -8.93 2.21 36.27
CA HIS A 189 -9.18 2.31 37.70
C HIS A 189 -10.65 2.16 38.10
N THR A 190 -11.61 2.32 37.18
CA THR A 190 -13.05 2.12 37.46
C THR A 190 -13.58 0.73 37.10
N ASP A 191 -12.81 -0.11 36.41
CA ASP A 191 -13.22 -1.45 35.92
C ASP A 191 -14.56 -1.42 35.15
N CYS A 192 -14.74 -0.38 34.34
CA CYS A 192 -15.96 -0.13 33.56
C CYS A 192 -15.73 -0.38 32.07
N LYS A 193 -16.77 -0.75 31.32
CA LYS A 193 -16.68 -0.95 29.87
C LYS A 193 -16.29 0.37 29.18
N PHE A 194 -15.16 0.39 28.49
CA PHE A 194 -14.61 1.56 27.79
C PHE A 194 -14.94 1.49 26.31
N ILE A 195 -15.72 2.45 25.82
CA ILE A 195 -16.13 2.55 24.42
C ILE A 195 -15.41 3.77 23.83
N ARG A 196 -14.57 3.55 22.81
CA ARG A 196 -13.73 4.61 22.21
C ARG A 196 -14.22 4.92 20.80
N VAL A 197 -14.52 6.20 20.55
CA VAL A 197 -14.92 6.72 19.24
C VAL A 197 -14.09 7.96 18.94
N SER A 198 -13.66 8.18 17.70
CA SER A 198 -13.23 9.52 17.24
C SER A 198 -14.41 10.26 16.61
N GLY A 199 -14.53 11.57 16.83
CA GLY A 199 -15.46 12.42 16.08
C GLY A 199 -15.29 12.27 14.56
N SER A 200 -14.06 12.01 14.10
CA SER A 200 -13.73 11.72 12.70
C SER A 200 -14.36 10.43 12.16
N GLU A 201 -14.66 9.45 13.03
CA GLU A 201 -15.31 8.17 12.67
C GLU A 201 -16.85 8.31 12.54
N LEU A 202 -17.43 9.39 13.08
CA LEU A 202 -18.86 9.68 13.06
C LEU A 202 -19.31 10.49 11.82
N VAL A 203 -18.37 11.03 11.04
CA VAL A 203 -18.65 11.71 9.76
C VAL A 203 -18.78 10.67 8.66
N GLN A 204 -19.98 10.50 8.10
CA GLN A 204 -20.25 9.42 7.13
C GLN A 204 -20.74 9.94 5.78
N LYS A 205 -20.35 9.26 4.70
CA LYS A 205 -20.74 9.63 3.33
C LYS A 205 -22.24 9.45 3.06
N TYR A 206 -22.91 8.58 3.80
CA TYR A 206 -24.32 8.26 3.63
C TYR A 206 -25.20 9.03 4.62
N ILE A 207 -26.22 9.72 4.09
CA ILE A 207 -27.03 10.67 4.83
C ILE A 207 -27.76 9.99 5.99
N GLY A 208 -27.35 10.31 7.23
CA GLY A 208 -27.97 9.84 8.46
C GLY A 208 -27.36 8.57 9.06
N GLU A 209 -26.25 8.05 8.50
CA GLU A 209 -25.53 6.93 9.13
C GLU A 209 -24.76 7.33 10.38
N GLY A 210 -24.07 8.49 10.41
CA GLY A 210 -23.49 9.01 11.65
C GLY A 210 -24.54 9.17 12.76
N SER A 211 -25.72 9.65 12.38
CA SER A 211 -26.89 9.76 13.26
C SER A 211 -27.51 8.40 13.63
N ARG A 212 -27.26 7.31 12.89
CA ARG A 212 -27.59 5.93 13.30
C ARG A 212 -26.56 5.44 14.32
N MET A 213 -25.28 5.55 13.99
CA MET A 213 -24.15 5.12 14.84
C MET A 213 -24.20 5.76 16.22
N VAL A 214 -24.49 7.06 16.34
CA VAL A 214 -24.67 7.72 17.65
C VAL A 214 -25.79 7.09 18.48
N ARG A 215 -26.95 6.77 17.87
CA ARG A 215 -28.06 6.11 18.60
C ARG A 215 -27.69 4.70 19.06
N GLU A 216 -27.04 3.93 18.19
CA GLU A 216 -26.61 2.57 18.51
C GLU A 216 -25.52 2.54 19.58
N LEU A 217 -24.52 3.45 19.51
CA LEU A 217 -23.51 3.66 20.53
C LEU A 217 -24.13 3.86 21.93
N PHE A 218 -25.15 4.70 22.02
CA PHE A 218 -25.86 4.94 23.29
C PHE A 218 -26.84 3.83 23.69
N VAL A 219 -27.35 3.00 22.76
CA VAL A 219 -28.01 1.72 23.12
C VAL A 219 -26.99 0.75 23.73
N MET A 220 -25.87 0.54 23.04
CA MET A 220 -24.82 -0.41 23.43
C MET A 220 -24.22 -0.06 24.80
N ALA A 221 -23.96 1.22 25.06
CA ALA A 221 -23.48 1.72 26.36
C ALA A 221 -24.48 1.49 27.52
N ARG A 222 -25.78 1.48 27.24
CA ARG A 222 -26.85 1.15 28.22
C ARG A 222 -26.98 -0.34 28.48
N GLU A 223 -26.75 -1.18 27.47
CA GLU A 223 -26.70 -2.64 27.65
C GLU A 223 -25.47 -3.08 28.47
N HIS A 224 -24.41 -2.26 28.51
CA HIS A 224 -23.12 -2.54 29.13
C HIS A 224 -22.77 -1.61 30.31
N ALA A 225 -23.77 -1.02 30.97
CA ALA A 225 -23.54 -0.16 32.14
C ALA A 225 -23.06 -1.00 33.37
N PRO A 226 -22.09 -0.51 34.16
CA PRO A 226 -21.44 0.80 34.10
C PRO A 226 -20.42 0.93 32.97
N SER A 227 -20.51 2.03 32.22
CA SER A 227 -19.70 2.26 31.01
C SER A 227 -19.22 3.71 30.89
N ILE A 228 -18.07 3.86 30.23
CA ILE A 228 -17.46 5.15 29.91
C ILE A 228 -17.35 5.26 28.39
N ILE A 229 -18.01 6.28 27.83
CA ILE A 229 -17.92 6.62 26.42
C ILE A 229 -16.87 7.72 26.29
N PHE A 230 -15.79 7.45 25.55
CA PHE A 230 -14.75 8.43 25.25
C PHE A 230 -14.79 8.82 23.76
N MET A 231 -15.07 10.10 23.52
CA MET A 231 -15.08 10.73 22.19
C MET A 231 -13.84 11.62 22.04
N ASP A 232 -12.84 11.14 21.29
CA ASP A 232 -11.70 11.97 20.90
C ASP A 232 -12.06 12.86 19.69
N GLU A 233 -11.29 13.92 19.44
CA GLU A 233 -11.45 14.81 18.27
C GLU A 233 -12.90 15.32 18.06
N ILE A 234 -13.61 15.66 19.15
CA ILE A 234 -15.02 16.09 19.09
C ILE A 234 -15.23 17.36 18.22
N ASP A 235 -14.18 18.16 18.03
CA ASP A 235 -14.15 19.30 17.10
C ASP A 235 -14.44 18.91 15.63
N SER A 236 -14.29 17.64 15.25
CA SER A 236 -14.62 17.14 13.90
C SER A 236 -16.12 17.12 13.58
N ILE A 237 -16.98 17.08 14.62
CA ILE A 237 -18.45 17.14 14.46
C ILE A 237 -19.11 18.27 15.27
N GLY A 238 -18.40 18.83 16.25
CA GLY A 238 -18.89 19.85 17.18
C GLY A 238 -18.57 21.29 16.78
N SER A 239 -18.13 21.55 15.55
CA SER A 239 -17.74 22.90 15.10
C SER A 239 -18.94 23.82 14.86
N SER A 240 -18.89 25.02 15.45
CA SER A 240 -19.83 26.10 15.15
C SER A 240 -19.69 26.61 13.71
N ARG A 241 -20.82 26.96 13.06
CA ARG A 241 -20.85 27.39 11.66
C ARG A 241 -20.18 28.75 11.42
N VAL A 242 -19.49 28.84 10.29
CA VAL A 242 -19.39 30.07 9.50
C VAL A 242 -20.39 29.97 8.34
N GLU A 243 -21.14 31.03 8.06
CA GLU A 243 -22.17 30.99 7.01
C GLU A 243 -21.53 31.02 5.61
N GLY A 244 -21.73 29.98 4.79
CA GLY A 244 -21.42 30.06 3.35
C GLY A 244 -20.90 28.80 2.61
N SER A 245 -21.28 27.57 2.99
CA SER A 245 -20.86 26.37 2.23
C SER A 245 -21.92 25.27 2.14
N SER A 246 -21.79 24.42 1.12
CA SER A 246 -22.89 23.62 0.56
C SER A 246 -22.83 22.13 0.95
N GLY A 247 -24.02 21.52 1.12
CA GLY A 247 -24.19 20.06 1.11
C GLY A 247 -23.69 19.33 2.37
N GLY A 248 -22.38 19.10 2.47
CA GLY A 248 -21.76 18.19 3.45
C GLY A 248 -22.04 18.57 4.91
N ASP A 249 -22.08 19.87 5.20
CA ASP A 249 -22.44 20.48 6.49
C ASP A 249 -23.75 19.93 7.10
N SER A 250 -24.68 19.42 6.27
CA SER A 250 -25.98 18.93 6.70
C SER A 250 -25.97 17.53 7.34
N GLU A 251 -24.96 16.71 7.07
CA GLU A 251 -24.80 15.38 7.72
C GLU A 251 -24.16 15.56 9.10
N VAL A 252 -23.00 16.22 9.14
CA VAL A 252 -22.25 16.53 10.37
C VAL A 252 -23.15 17.17 11.42
N GLN A 253 -23.95 18.17 11.03
CA GLN A 253 -24.90 18.80 11.96
C GLN A 253 -26.06 17.91 12.41
N ARG A 254 -26.55 16.97 11.58
CA ARG A 254 -27.55 15.99 12.03
C ARG A 254 -26.97 15.05 13.08
N THR A 255 -25.73 14.61 12.86
CA THR A 255 -25.00 13.74 13.79
C THR A 255 -24.64 14.49 15.09
N MET A 256 -24.30 15.78 15.03
CA MET A 256 -24.17 16.64 16.21
C MET A 256 -25.50 16.82 16.95
N LEU A 257 -26.60 17.11 16.25
CA LEU A 257 -27.93 17.29 16.85
C LEU A 257 -28.41 16.01 17.54
N GLU A 258 -28.17 14.84 16.94
CA GLU A 258 -28.52 13.56 17.57
C GLU A 258 -27.63 13.25 18.79
N LEU A 259 -26.34 13.61 18.77
CA LEU A 259 -25.50 13.55 19.97
C LEU A 259 -26.06 14.43 21.10
N LEU A 260 -26.52 15.65 20.78
CA LEU A 260 -27.17 16.53 21.76
C LEU A 260 -28.50 15.94 22.28
N ASN A 261 -29.32 15.33 21.42
CA ASN A 261 -30.55 14.64 21.82
C ASN A 261 -30.28 13.52 22.83
N GLN A 262 -29.27 12.68 22.58
CA GLN A 262 -28.91 11.58 23.47
C GLN A 262 -28.32 12.07 24.80
N LEU A 263 -27.54 13.16 24.80
CA LEU A 263 -27.02 13.80 26.03
C LEU A 263 -28.12 14.39 26.92
N ASP A 264 -29.13 15.03 26.32
CA ASP A 264 -30.30 15.53 27.04
C ASP A 264 -31.16 14.39 27.59
N GLY A 265 -31.35 13.31 26.80
CA GLY A 265 -32.20 12.15 27.13
C GLY A 265 -31.75 11.28 28.31
N PHE A 266 -30.65 11.61 29.00
CA PHE A 266 -30.17 10.87 30.16
C PHE A 266 -30.88 11.21 31.47
N GLU A 267 -31.53 10.20 32.06
CA GLU A 267 -31.75 10.11 33.50
C GLU A 267 -30.39 9.93 34.22
N PRO A 268 -30.11 10.63 35.34
CA PRO A 268 -28.81 10.53 36.04
C PRO A 268 -28.46 9.14 36.61
N THR A 269 -29.44 8.24 36.72
CA THR A 269 -29.39 6.97 37.48
C THR A 269 -28.73 5.80 36.76
N LYS A 270 -28.25 5.97 35.52
CA LYS A 270 -27.88 4.85 34.62
C LYS A 270 -26.38 4.53 34.52
N ASN A 271 -25.54 5.08 35.40
CA ASN A 271 -24.11 4.76 35.54
C ASN A 271 -23.28 4.79 34.22
N ILE A 272 -23.67 5.67 33.29
CA ILE A 272 -22.92 5.98 32.06
C ILE A 272 -22.26 7.35 32.26
N LYS A 273 -20.97 7.47 31.91
CA LYS A 273 -20.25 8.75 31.91
C LYS A 273 -19.68 9.03 30.53
N VAL A 274 -19.79 10.29 30.08
CA VAL A 274 -19.26 10.72 28.77
C VAL A 274 -18.02 11.58 28.98
N ILE A 275 -16.92 11.21 28.32
CA ILE A 275 -15.70 12.00 28.26
C ILE A 275 -15.52 12.45 26.81
N MET A 276 -15.36 13.74 26.58
CA MET A 276 -15.03 14.31 25.29
C MET A 276 -13.62 14.91 25.33
N ALA A 277 -12.86 14.82 24.25
CA ALA A 277 -11.56 15.47 24.13
C ALA A 277 -11.48 16.31 22.85
N THR A 278 -10.92 17.53 22.98
CA THR A 278 -10.67 18.44 21.86
C THR A 278 -9.29 19.08 21.95
N ASN A 279 -8.74 19.47 20.80
CA ASN A 279 -7.56 20.33 20.73
C ASN A 279 -7.93 21.83 20.65
N ARG A 280 -9.20 22.15 20.39
CA ARG A 280 -9.68 23.49 20.03
C ARG A 280 -11.04 23.81 20.66
N LEU A 281 -10.99 24.39 21.87
CA LEU A 281 -12.20 24.88 22.55
C LEU A 281 -12.82 26.12 21.86
N ASP A 282 -12.05 26.80 21.00
CA ASP A 282 -12.42 28.04 20.30
C ASP A 282 -13.46 27.87 19.19
N ILE A 283 -13.54 26.68 18.59
CA ILE A 283 -14.49 26.37 17.49
C ILE A 283 -15.74 25.61 17.94
N LEU A 284 -15.73 25.05 19.16
CA LEU A 284 -16.78 24.15 19.63
C LEU A 284 -18.11 24.88 19.84
N ASP A 285 -19.21 24.30 19.37
CA ASP A 285 -20.56 24.85 19.52
C ASP A 285 -20.92 25.05 21.02
N PRO A 286 -21.31 26.27 21.44
CA PRO A 286 -21.72 26.56 22.82
C PRO A 286 -22.86 25.67 23.34
N ALA A 287 -23.65 25.03 22.47
CA ALA A 287 -24.69 24.07 22.83
C ALA A 287 -24.13 22.79 23.50
N LEU A 288 -22.92 22.35 23.14
CA LEU A 288 -22.23 21.26 23.86
C LEU A 288 -21.80 21.71 25.26
N LEU A 289 -21.40 22.98 25.39
CA LEU A 289 -20.87 23.59 26.62
C LEU A 289 -21.94 24.01 27.64
N ARG A 290 -23.21 23.63 27.42
CA ARG A 290 -24.36 24.01 28.25
C ARG A 290 -24.44 23.14 29.53
N PRO A 291 -24.69 23.73 30.72
CA PRO A 291 -24.88 22.97 31.96
C PRO A 291 -25.97 21.91 31.83
N GLY A 292 -25.74 20.71 32.38
CA GLY A 292 -26.62 19.54 32.23
C GLY A 292 -26.29 18.64 31.04
N ARG A 293 -25.27 18.97 30.23
CA ARG A 293 -24.67 18.13 29.18
C ARG A 293 -23.20 17.83 29.47
N ILE A 294 -22.39 18.89 29.58
CA ILE A 294 -20.97 18.85 29.94
C ILE A 294 -20.78 19.76 31.16
N ASP A 295 -20.64 19.13 32.34
CA ASP A 295 -20.68 19.85 33.62
C ASP A 295 -19.28 20.26 34.11
N ARG A 296 -18.22 19.67 33.53
CA ARG A 296 -16.83 19.96 33.87
C ARG A 296 -15.95 20.09 32.63
N LYS A 297 -15.02 21.05 32.67
CA LYS A 297 -14.05 21.34 31.61
C LYS A 297 -12.66 21.32 32.25
N ILE A 298 -11.81 20.38 31.85
CA ILE A 298 -10.47 20.16 32.43
C ILE A 298 -9.43 20.62 31.41
N GLU A 299 -8.60 21.58 31.79
CA GLU A 299 -7.52 22.11 30.95
C GLU A 299 -6.24 21.29 31.11
N PHE A 300 -5.60 20.98 29.98
CA PHE A 300 -4.30 20.33 29.88
C PHE A 300 -3.25 21.35 29.42
N PRO A 301 -2.58 22.06 30.34
CA PRO A 301 -1.55 23.03 29.99
C PRO A 301 -0.29 22.33 29.44
N PRO A 302 0.61 23.08 28.76
CA PRO A 302 1.96 22.60 28.45
C PRO A 302 2.72 22.21 29.73
N PRO A 303 3.53 21.13 29.71
CA PRO A 303 4.15 20.59 30.92
C PRO A 303 5.26 21.49 31.50
N THR A 304 5.24 21.68 32.82
CA THR A 304 6.28 22.38 33.61
C THR A 304 7.62 21.63 33.58
N VAL A 305 8.73 22.28 33.98
CA VAL A 305 10.07 21.64 34.00
C VAL A 305 10.05 20.32 34.78
N GLU A 306 9.35 20.29 35.92
CA GLU A 306 9.19 19.11 36.78
C GLU A 306 8.36 18.02 36.07
N ALA A 307 7.19 18.38 35.52
CA ALA A 307 6.36 17.47 34.73
C ALA A 307 7.12 16.86 33.54
N ARG A 308 7.95 17.66 32.85
CA ARG A 308 8.80 17.19 31.74
C ARG A 308 9.88 16.20 32.21
N ALA A 309 10.51 16.47 33.35
CA ALA A 309 11.49 15.55 33.94
C ALA A 309 10.85 14.22 34.35
N ASP A 310 9.60 14.24 34.82
CA ASP A 310 8.84 13.04 35.19
C ASP A 310 8.36 12.26 33.96
N ILE A 311 7.88 12.91 32.91
CA ILE A 311 7.53 12.28 31.62
C ILE A 311 8.76 11.61 30.99
N LEU A 312 9.92 12.29 30.98
CA LEU A 312 11.18 11.70 30.53
C LEU A 312 11.58 10.49 31.39
N ARG A 313 11.38 10.55 32.71
CA ARG A 313 11.67 9.43 33.63
C ARG A 313 10.74 8.24 33.36
N ILE A 314 9.45 8.46 33.13
CA ILE A 314 8.48 7.42 32.79
C ILE A 314 8.86 6.73 31.48
N HIS A 315 9.11 7.49 30.41
CA HIS A 315 9.43 6.92 29.10
C HIS A 315 10.83 6.31 28.97
N SER A 316 11.75 6.59 29.91
CA SER A 316 13.09 5.97 29.95
C SER A 316 13.21 4.79 30.92
N ARG A 317 12.16 4.44 31.70
CA ARG A 317 12.14 3.26 32.60
C ARG A 317 12.49 1.93 31.91
N SER A 318 12.16 1.80 30.61
CA SER A 318 12.41 0.59 29.80
C SER A 318 13.70 0.65 28.97
N MET A 319 14.53 1.69 29.13
CA MET A 319 15.73 1.91 28.32
C MET A 319 17.01 1.55 29.09
N ASN A 320 18.00 0.98 28.38
CA ASN A 320 19.32 0.71 28.92
C ASN A 320 20.13 2.00 29.08
N LEU A 321 19.87 2.75 30.16
CA LEU A 321 20.55 4.00 30.46
C LEU A 321 21.94 3.77 31.06
N THR A 322 22.91 4.59 30.64
CA THR A 322 24.19 4.72 31.34
C THR A 322 23.99 5.34 32.72
N ARG A 323 24.71 4.85 33.74
CA ARG A 323 24.64 5.40 35.10
C ARG A 323 25.08 6.88 35.11
N GLY A 324 24.23 7.76 35.63
CA GLY A 324 24.54 9.19 35.82
C GLY A 324 23.83 10.16 34.87
N ILE A 325 22.96 9.69 33.96
CA ILE A 325 22.15 10.57 33.09
C ILE A 325 21.26 11.49 33.94
N ASN A 326 21.28 12.79 33.61
CA ASN A 326 20.51 13.83 34.28
C ASN A 326 19.36 14.29 33.38
N LEU A 327 18.18 13.69 33.60
CA LEU A 327 16.96 14.00 32.85
C LEU A 327 16.39 15.39 33.16
N THR A 328 16.67 15.96 34.34
CA THR A 328 16.24 17.33 34.70
C THR A 328 16.90 18.37 33.80
N LYS A 329 18.20 18.24 33.51
CA LYS A 329 18.91 19.11 32.55
C LYS A 329 18.39 19.01 31.11
N ILE A 330 17.79 17.87 30.74
CA ILE A 330 17.11 17.73 29.44
C ILE A 330 15.74 18.43 29.49
N ALA A 331 14.98 18.24 30.58
CA ALA A 331 13.70 18.91 30.80
C ALA A 331 13.82 20.44 30.82
N GLU A 332 14.91 21.00 31.39
CA GLU A 332 15.24 22.43 31.36
C GLU A 332 15.42 22.97 29.94
N LYS A 333 16.11 22.22 29.06
CA LYS A 333 16.32 22.59 27.64
C LYS A 333 15.04 22.52 26.82
N MET A 334 14.11 21.62 27.16
CA MET A 334 12.88 21.35 26.41
C MET A 334 11.71 22.28 26.79
N ASN A 335 11.93 23.59 26.82
CA ASN A 335 10.84 24.55 27.04
C ASN A 335 9.82 24.50 25.89
N GLY A 336 8.53 24.62 26.21
CA GLY A 336 7.42 24.54 25.26
C GLY A 336 7.02 23.13 24.79
N CYS A 337 7.91 22.14 24.86
CA CYS A 337 7.67 20.79 24.32
C CYS A 337 6.51 20.04 25.02
N SER A 338 5.68 19.36 24.22
CA SER A 338 4.59 18.50 24.68
C SER A 338 5.06 17.13 25.19
N GLY A 339 4.18 16.39 25.88
CA GLY A 339 4.41 15.01 26.32
C GLY A 339 4.77 14.06 25.17
N ALA A 340 4.13 14.23 24.02
CA ALA A 340 4.43 13.46 22.81
C ALA A 340 5.85 13.74 22.27
N GLU A 341 6.33 14.98 22.34
CA GLU A 341 7.68 15.36 21.89
C GLU A 341 8.76 14.91 22.87
N LEU A 342 8.47 14.88 24.17
CA LEU A 342 9.34 14.28 25.21
C LEU A 342 9.50 12.77 25.01
N LYS A 343 8.41 12.05 24.67
CA LYS A 343 8.47 10.66 24.22
C LYS A 343 9.30 10.51 22.93
N GLY A 344 9.17 11.48 22.02
CA GLY A 344 9.98 11.59 20.80
C GLY A 344 11.47 11.67 21.10
N VAL A 345 11.90 12.53 22.03
CA VAL A 345 13.30 12.66 22.44
C VAL A 345 13.86 11.37 23.04
N CYS A 346 13.12 10.68 23.92
CA CYS A 346 13.56 9.36 24.41
C CYS A 346 13.74 8.34 23.28
N THR A 347 12.83 8.36 22.29
CA THR A 347 12.87 7.44 21.13
C THR A 347 14.07 7.75 20.22
N GLU A 348 14.34 9.02 19.94
CA GLU A 348 15.48 9.47 19.13
C GLU A 348 16.82 9.21 19.83
N ALA A 349 16.91 9.38 21.16
CA ALA A 349 18.11 9.02 21.94
C ALA A 349 18.43 7.52 21.85
N GLY A 350 17.40 6.66 21.91
CA GLY A 350 17.55 5.23 21.63
C GLY A 350 18.01 4.94 20.20
N MET A 351 17.54 5.70 19.21
CA MET A 351 17.95 5.57 17.81
C MET A 351 19.39 6.03 17.55
N TYR A 352 19.91 7.04 18.24
CA TYR A 352 21.33 7.42 18.15
C TYR A 352 22.24 6.30 18.69
N ALA A 353 21.95 5.77 19.88
CA ALA A 353 22.66 4.62 20.43
C ALA A 353 22.62 3.41 19.48
N LEU A 354 21.46 3.10 18.89
CA LEU A 354 21.29 2.00 17.94
C LEU A 354 22.11 2.19 16.65
N ARG A 355 22.17 3.40 16.09
CA ARG A 355 22.96 3.73 14.88
C ARG A 355 24.45 3.47 15.08
N GLU A 356 24.97 3.82 16.25
CA GLU A 356 26.36 3.55 16.65
C GLU A 356 26.58 2.13 17.21
N ARG A 357 25.55 1.27 17.16
CA ARG A 357 25.55 -0.12 17.68
C ARG A 357 25.86 -0.20 19.18
N ARG A 358 25.57 0.86 19.93
CA ARG A 358 25.74 0.93 21.38
C ARG A 358 24.53 0.33 22.10
N VAL A 359 24.79 -0.57 23.04
CA VAL A 359 23.75 -1.24 23.86
C VAL A 359 23.21 -0.34 24.99
N HIS A 360 23.89 0.76 25.27
CA HIS A 360 23.53 1.73 26.31
C HIS A 360 23.36 3.13 25.71
N VAL A 361 22.32 3.83 26.16
CA VAL A 361 22.08 5.25 25.86
C VAL A 361 22.91 6.11 26.82
N THR A 362 23.46 7.21 26.31
CA THR A 362 24.33 8.16 27.04
C THR A 362 23.64 9.52 27.21
N GLN A 363 24.25 10.44 27.95
CA GLN A 363 23.76 11.83 28.06
C GLN A 363 23.80 12.55 26.70
N GLU A 364 24.82 12.26 25.88
CA GLU A 364 25.04 12.91 24.58
C GLU A 364 23.96 12.51 23.56
N ASP A 365 23.47 11.26 23.59
CA ASP A 365 22.34 10.81 22.79
C ASP A 365 21.05 11.60 23.08
N PHE A 366 20.80 11.93 24.36
CA PHE A 366 19.67 12.76 24.76
C PHE A 366 19.84 14.21 24.33
N ASP A 367 21.04 14.79 24.45
CA ASP A 367 21.31 16.15 23.99
C ASP A 367 21.18 16.29 22.46
N LEU A 368 21.65 15.31 21.69
CA LEU A 368 21.45 15.22 20.23
C LEU A 368 19.98 15.01 19.83
N ALA A 369 19.22 14.24 20.61
CA ALA A 369 17.79 14.06 20.42
C ALA A 369 17.00 15.34 20.71
N THR A 370 17.33 16.04 21.80
CA THR A 370 16.73 17.34 22.14
C THR A 370 16.98 18.37 21.04
N ALA A 371 18.21 18.51 20.54
CA ALA A 371 18.52 19.41 19.43
C ALA A 371 17.71 19.08 18.16
N LYS A 372 17.62 17.78 17.80
CA LYS A 372 16.85 17.32 16.63
C LYS A 372 15.35 17.63 16.74
N VAL A 373 14.77 17.53 17.94
CA VAL A 373 13.34 17.79 18.18
C VAL A 373 13.05 19.29 18.26
N LEU A 374 13.90 20.10 18.90
CA LEU A 374 13.74 21.55 18.97
C LEU A 374 13.84 22.22 17.58
N ASN A 375 14.77 21.79 16.72
CA ASN A 375 14.90 22.35 15.37
C ASN A 375 13.63 22.18 14.52
N LYS A 376 12.82 21.13 14.76
CA LYS A 376 11.50 20.96 14.10
C LYS A 376 10.44 21.96 14.56
N HIS A 377 10.66 22.64 15.68
CA HIS A 377 9.73 23.60 16.26
C HIS A 377 10.02 25.03 15.79
N ASP A 378 11.29 25.43 15.70
CA ASP A 378 11.70 26.73 15.15
C ASP A 378 11.27 26.90 13.69
N ASP A 379 11.35 25.84 12.87
CA ASP A 379 10.86 25.87 11.48
C ASP A 379 9.33 26.02 11.36
N LYS A 380 8.56 25.69 12.41
CA LYS A 380 7.12 25.96 12.48
C LYS A 380 6.84 27.42 12.84
N GLU A 381 7.59 28.00 13.79
CA GLU A 381 7.36 29.40 14.19
C GLU A 381 7.86 30.39 13.13
N ARG A 382 9.02 30.13 12.49
CA ARG A 382 9.49 30.92 11.34
C ARG A 382 8.46 31.02 10.23
N LYS A 383 7.83 29.89 9.85
CA LYS A 383 6.78 29.84 8.82
C LYS A 383 5.49 30.59 9.23
N ARG A 384 5.31 30.92 10.51
CA ARG A 384 4.16 31.69 11.00
C ARG A 384 4.38 33.20 10.99
N TYR A 385 5.62 33.67 11.21
CA TYR A 385 5.96 35.10 11.23
C TYR A 385 6.23 35.71 9.85
N ILE A 386 6.71 34.93 8.87
CA ILE A 386 7.07 35.44 7.53
C ILE A 386 5.87 36.06 6.77
N ASN A 387 4.63 35.67 7.10
CA ASN A 387 3.42 36.18 6.46
C ASN A 387 2.96 37.58 6.93
N TYR A 388 3.69 38.26 7.84
CA TYR A 388 3.23 39.54 8.41
C TYR A 388 4.24 40.70 8.42
N THR A 389 5.45 40.56 7.86
CA THR A 389 6.35 41.72 7.72
C THR A 389 7.35 41.56 6.56
N LEU A 390 7.03 42.17 5.41
CA LEU A 390 7.95 42.38 4.30
C LEU A 390 7.93 43.85 3.85
N ASP A 391 8.44 44.72 4.71
CA ASP A 391 8.95 46.03 4.35
C ASP A 391 10.13 46.37 5.29
N GLY A 392 11.07 47.22 4.84
CA GLY A 392 12.09 47.79 5.72
C GLY A 392 13.50 47.16 5.74
N SER A 393 14.26 47.35 4.65
CA SER A 393 15.70 47.66 4.66
C SER A 393 16.78 46.62 5.06
N TRP A 394 17.93 46.71 4.38
CA TRP A 394 19.19 46.03 4.73
C TRP A 394 20.10 46.94 5.57
N LYS A 395 20.75 46.43 6.63
CA LYS A 395 22.23 46.41 6.80
C LYS A 395 22.73 46.02 8.21
N SER A 396 23.96 45.48 8.22
CA SER A 396 25.00 45.54 9.27
C SER A 396 24.69 45.10 10.71
N LEU A 397 25.38 44.04 11.16
CA LEU A 397 26.63 44.20 11.93
C LEU A 397 27.42 42.89 12.04
N GLU A 398 28.75 42.99 12.00
CA GLU A 398 29.71 41.90 12.28
C GLU A 398 30.35 42.08 13.68
N TYR A 399 31.15 41.10 14.11
CA TYR A 399 32.09 41.11 15.26
C TYR A 399 31.51 41.12 16.70
N MET A 400 31.75 40.04 17.45
CA MET A 400 32.94 39.96 18.33
C MET A 400 33.32 38.49 18.62
N VAL A 401 34.43 38.24 19.32
CA VAL A 401 35.17 36.95 19.29
C VAL A 401 35.81 36.59 20.66
N VAL A 402 36.23 35.32 20.81
CA VAL A 402 37.25 34.75 21.75
C VAL A 402 36.75 34.10 23.06
N LEU A 403 37.51 33.06 23.47
CA LEU A 403 37.50 32.23 24.71
C LEU A 403 36.68 30.92 24.61
N CYS A 404 37.19 29.74 25.00
CA CYS A 404 38.45 29.40 25.67
C CYS A 404 38.98 27.99 25.31
N THR A 405 40.23 27.64 25.65
CA THR A 405 40.87 26.33 25.31
C THR A 405 41.69 25.72 26.45
N HIS A 406 41.83 24.38 26.44
CA HIS A 406 42.57 23.51 27.40
C HIS A 406 41.84 23.31 28.76
N ARG A 407 41.90 22.15 29.43
CA ARG A 407 42.95 21.10 29.52
C ARG A 407 42.39 19.67 29.66
N LEU A 408 43.27 18.67 29.49
CA LEU A 408 43.21 17.34 30.12
C LEU A 408 44.57 16.99 30.75
N SER A 409 44.60 16.10 31.76
CA SER A 409 45.84 15.58 32.37
C SER A 409 45.59 14.37 33.30
N PRO A 410 46.40 13.29 33.17
CA PRO A 410 46.72 12.41 34.30
C PRO A 410 48.23 12.10 34.45
N PHE A 411 48.61 11.57 35.63
CA PHE A 411 49.97 11.17 36.08
C PHE A 411 49.79 10.28 37.34
N PRO A 412 50.82 9.61 37.93
CA PRO A 412 52.14 9.14 37.44
C PRO A 412 52.28 7.58 37.62
N ILE A 413 53.40 6.86 37.53
CA ILE A 413 54.85 7.17 37.40
C ILE A 413 55.46 6.46 36.14
N ALA A 414 56.56 5.70 36.03
CA ALA A 414 57.55 5.09 36.94
C ALA A 414 58.98 4.97 36.31
N HIS A 415 59.73 3.91 36.64
CA HIS A 415 61.17 3.69 36.33
C HIS A 415 61.42 2.24 35.83
N ARG A 416 62.56 1.85 35.19
CA ARG A 416 63.93 2.42 35.25
C ARG A 416 64.81 2.10 34.00
N THR A 417 65.42 3.15 33.41
CA THR A 417 66.75 3.23 32.74
C THR A 417 67.31 2.14 31.79
N THR A 418 67.79 2.54 30.60
CA THR A 418 69.24 2.76 30.32
C THR A 418 69.53 3.48 28.99
N ASN A 419 70.70 4.12 28.91
CA ASN A 419 71.40 4.70 27.74
C ASN A 419 70.92 6.05 27.13
N LEU A 420 71.86 6.71 26.44
CA LEU A 420 72.05 8.17 26.20
C LEU A 420 73.11 8.37 25.07
N PRO A 421 73.41 9.57 24.52
CA PRO A 421 72.71 10.86 24.52
C PRO A 421 72.63 11.54 23.11
N GLU A 422 72.27 12.84 23.07
CA GLU A 422 72.63 13.87 22.05
C GLU A 422 72.09 13.77 20.59
N SER A 423 71.71 14.87 19.91
CA SER A 423 71.46 16.24 20.38
C SER A 423 70.41 16.99 19.51
N GLN A 424 69.49 17.66 20.21
CA GLN A 424 68.89 18.99 19.94
C GLN A 424 69.42 19.84 18.77
N THR A 425 68.71 20.80 18.16
CA THR A 425 67.30 21.31 18.15
C THR A 425 67.33 22.53 17.19
N SER A 426 66.28 22.84 16.40
CA SER A 426 65.72 24.23 16.22
C SER A 426 64.96 24.53 14.89
N LEU A 427 64.02 25.48 15.04
CA LEU A 427 63.55 26.54 14.13
C LEU A 427 63.29 26.30 12.62
N VAL A 428 61.99 26.26 12.32
CA VAL A 428 61.23 27.25 11.51
C VAL A 428 61.99 28.50 10.97
N ILE A 429 61.55 29.00 9.81
CA ILE A 429 61.65 30.38 9.24
C ILE A 429 62.55 30.52 7.98
N LYS A 430 61.88 30.84 6.86
CA LYS A 430 62.34 31.56 5.64
C LYS A 430 63.70 31.19 5.02
N MET A 431 63.65 30.88 3.72
CA MET A 431 64.23 31.82 2.74
C MET A 431 63.42 31.80 1.44
N ALA A 432 63.30 32.97 0.81
CA ALA A 432 62.70 33.13 -0.51
C ALA A 432 63.72 33.85 -1.41
N GLN A 433 63.95 33.36 -2.63
CA GLN A 433 64.64 34.11 -3.68
C GLN A 433 64.44 33.54 -5.09
N SER A 434 64.42 34.46 -6.06
CA SER A 434 64.69 34.29 -7.51
C SER A 434 64.00 33.15 -8.30
N LEU A 435 62.99 33.54 -9.09
CA LEU A 435 62.70 32.95 -10.42
C LEU A 435 63.91 33.14 -11.37
N PRO A 436 64.10 32.25 -12.37
CA PRO A 436 63.74 32.64 -13.74
C PRO A 436 63.21 31.47 -14.63
N PHE A 437 62.75 31.65 -15.89
CA PHE A 437 61.92 32.70 -16.53
C PHE A 437 61.60 32.28 -17.99
N ARG A 438 60.32 32.28 -18.42
CA ARG A 438 59.82 32.07 -19.84
C ARG A 438 60.09 30.67 -20.44
N GLN A 439 59.40 30.15 -21.49
CA GLN A 439 58.21 30.52 -22.31
C GLN A 439 57.63 29.18 -22.90
N ASN A 440 56.43 29.02 -23.51
CA ASN A 440 55.58 29.91 -24.34
C ASN A 440 54.11 29.38 -24.48
N TYR A 441 53.15 30.30 -24.67
CA TYR A 441 51.78 30.16 -25.25
C TYR A 441 50.86 28.92 -25.09
N ARG A 442 49.66 29.16 -24.49
CA ARG A 442 48.41 29.40 -25.26
C ARG A 442 47.34 30.17 -24.43
N LYS A 443 46.17 30.45 -25.03
CA LYS A 443 45.19 31.48 -24.60
C LYS A 443 44.18 30.99 -23.53
N PRO A 444 43.49 31.90 -22.79
CA PRO A 444 42.86 31.58 -21.50
C PRO A 444 41.37 31.19 -21.59
N SER A 445 40.95 30.29 -20.70
CA SER A 445 39.59 30.18 -20.17
C SER A 445 39.37 31.22 -19.05
N ARG A 446 38.15 31.75 -18.91
CA ARG A 446 37.81 32.61 -17.76
C ARG A 446 37.58 31.75 -16.51
N GLN A 447 37.99 32.28 -15.36
CA GLN A 447 38.08 31.56 -14.10
C GLN A 447 36.73 31.53 -13.36
N ALA A 448 36.48 30.43 -12.64
CA ALA A 448 35.63 30.45 -11.47
C ALA A 448 36.43 30.99 -10.27
N SER A 449 35.79 31.76 -9.39
CA SER A 449 36.37 32.19 -8.12
C SER A 449 36.25 31.07 -7.08
N MET A 450 37.37 30.64 -6.50
CA MET A 450 37.38 29.70 -5.38
C MET A 450 37.10 30.44 -4.07
N ASP A 451 35.98 30.10 -3.41
CA ASP A 451 35.73 30.43 -2.01
C ASP A 451 35.88 29.12 -1.19
N PRO A 452 36.83 29.02 -0.23
CA PRO A 452 37.09 27.77 0.49
C PRO A 452 35.98 27.29 1.44
N HIS A 453 34.91 28.06 1.64
CA HIS A 453 33.92 27.77 2.69
C HIS A 453 32.67 27.00 2.26
N ASN A 454 32.53 26.58 0.99
CA ASN A 454 31.32 25.93 0.49
C ASN A 454 31.39 24.39 0.34
N GLU A 455 32.48 23.74 0.78
CA GLU A 455 32.63 22.27 0.72
C GLU A 455 32.00 21.54 1.92
N LEU A 456 30.68 21.68 2.15
CA LEU A 456 29.97 20.84 3.15
C LEU A 456 28.48 20.58 2.87
N ASN A 457 28.07 20.56 1.61
CA ASN A 457 26.88 19.83 1.15
C ASN A 457 27.11 19.36 -0.30
N PRO A 458 27.19 18.04 -0.58
CA PRO A 458 27.16 17.59 -1.97
C PRO A 458 25.76 17.88 -2.55
N HIS A 459 25.70 18.48 -3.73
CA HIS A 459 24.43 18.66 -4.45
C HIS A 459 23.82 17.28 -4.76
N MET A 460 22.84 16.88 -3.95
CA MET A 460 22.04 15.69 -4.20
C MET A 460 20.92 16.05 -5.17
N ASP A 461 21.17 15.81 -6.45
CA ASP A 461 20.15 15.89 -7.49
C ASP A 461 19.14 14.75 -7.35
N HIS A 462 17.87 15.09 -7.50
CA HIS A 462 16.72 14.19 -7.36
C HIS A 462 15.96 14.01 -8.67
N TYR A 463 15.33 12.84 -8.82
CA TYR A 463 14.54 12.48 -9.99
C TYR A 463 13.21 11.88 -9.54
N ILE A 464 12.14 12.19 -10.27
CA ILE A 464 10.78 11.76 -9.93
C ILE A 464 10.31 10.71 -10.95
N GLY A 465 9.80 9.59 -10.45
CA GLY A 465 9.03 8.64 -11.23
C GLY A 465 7.56 8.72 -10.85
N ILE A 466 6.67 8.61 -11.84
CA ILE A 466 5.21 8.63 -11.67
C ILE A 466 4.64 7.39 -12.34
N ASP A 467 3.87 6.60 -11.59
CA ASP A 467 3.28 5.30 -11.96
C ASP A 467 1.76 5.43 -11.89
N VAL A 468 1.07 5.19 -13.00
CA VAL A 468 -0.40 5.27 -13.10
C VAL A 468 -0.99 3.92 -13.45
N GLY A 469 -1.00 3.04 -12.45
CA GLY A 469 -1.74 1.78 -12.47
C GLY A 469 -3.27 1.94 -12.37
N THR A 470 -4.00 0.86 -12.71
CA THR A 470 -5.47 0.76 -12.84
C THR A 470 -6.33 1.44 -11.77
N GLY A 471 -5.87 1.53 -10.51
CA GLY A 471 -6.66 2.10 -9.40
C GLY A 471 -5.91 3.11 -8.52
N SER A 472 -4.66 3.46 -8.85
CA SER A 472 -3.88 4.40 -8.05
C SER A 472 -2.75 5.03 -8.85
N ALA A 473 -2.56 6.34 -8.69
CA ALA A 473 -1.35 7.04 -9.11
C ALA A 473 -0.32 7.02 -7.96
N ARG A 474 0.96 6.83 -8.29
CA ARG A 474 2.09 6.83 -7.35
C ARG A 474 3.14 7.82 -7.80
N ALA A 475 3.85 8.41 -6.84
CA ALA A 475 5.05 9.20 -7.12
C ALA A 475 6.20 8.73 -6.23
N CYS A 476 7.37 8.49 -6.83
CA CYS A 476 8.60 8.13 -6.15
C CYS A 476 9.67 9.18 -6.41
N ILE A 477 10.46 9.54 -5.40
CA ILE A 477 11.61 10.44 -5.56
C ILE A 477 12.88 9.67 -5.20
N ILE A 478 13.83 9.59 -6.14
CA ILE A 478 15.15 8.96 -5.98
C ILE A 478 16.26 10.01 -5.96
N ASP A 479 17.42 9.67 -5.39
CA ASP A 479 18.66 10.42 -5.63
C ASP A 479 19.42 9.92 -6.87
N ALA A 480 20.50 10.62 -7.23
CA ALA A 480 21.45 10.24 -8.28
C ALA A 480 22.13 8.87 -8.12
N SER A 481 21.97 8.17 -6.99
CA SER A 481 22.41 6.78 -6.81
C SER A 481 21.31 5.75 -7.09
N GLY A 482 20.05 6.19 -7.26
CA GLY A 482 18.88 5.33 -7.32
C GLY A 482 18.36 4.86 -5.95
N ASP A 483 18.75 5.49 -4.84
CA ASP A 483 18.14 5.19 -3.52
C ASP A 483 16.86 6.03 -3.34
N ILE A 484 15.72 5.36 -3.15
CA ILE A 484 14.41 5.98 -2.90
C ILE A 484 14.46 6.83 -1.62
N LYS A 485 14.00 8.08 -1.71
CA LYS A 485 13.91 9.05 -0.59
C LYS A 485 12.49 9.27 -0.12
N ALA A 486 11.53 9.29 -1.05
CA ALA A 486 10.11 9.49 -0.80
C ALA A 486 9.26 8.61 -1.72
N LEU A 487 8.10 8.20 -1.23
CA LEU A 487 7.08 7.47 -1.98
C LEU A 487 5.70 7.94 -1.52
N ALA A 488 4.82 8.25 -2.46
CA ALA A 488 3.44 8.64 -2.21
C ALA A 488 2.49 7.88 -3.15
N THR A 489 1.22 7.76 -2.75
CA THR A 489 0.17 7.11 -3.52
C THR A 489 -1.16 7.80 -3.24
N GLU A 490 -2.00 7.89 -4.27
CA GLU A 490 -3.39 8.34 -4.24
C GLU A 490 -4.25 7.45 -5.13
N ASN A 491 -5.49 7.23 -4.73
CA ASN A 491 -6.44 6.48 -5.54
C ASN A 491 -6.98 7.37 -6.67
N ILE A 492 -7.17 6.81 -7.86
CA ILE A 492 -7.79 7.49 -9.01
C ILE A 492 -9.23 7.02 -9.19
N GLY A 493 -10.08 7.88 -9.76
CA GLY A 493 -11.43 7.51 -10.14
C GLY A 493 -11.45 6.40 -11.19
N LEU A 494 -12.34 5.43 -11.00
CA LEU A 494 -12.66 4.37 -11.95
C LEU A 494 -14.18 4.33 -12.10
N TRP A 495 -14.66 4.42 -13.33
CA TRP A 495 -16.08 4.40 -13.66
C TRP A 495 -16.42 3.19 -14.52
N GLN A 496 -17.50 2.50 -14.17
CA GLN A 496 -18.03 1.37 -14.92
C GLN A 496 -19.48 1.71 -15.32
N PRO A 497 -19.73 2.31 -16.51
CA PRO A 497 -21.08 2.65 -16.93
C PRO A 497 -21.91 1.40 -17.30
N GLU A 498 -21.26 0.38 -17.88
CA GLU A 498 -21.87 -0.89 -18.29
C GLU A 498 -20.90 -2.07 -18.03
N THR A 499 -21.39 -3.31 -18.11
CA THR A 499 -20.52 -4.49 -17.92
C THR A 499 -19.50 -4.58 -19.06
N GLY A 500 -18.21 -4.72 -18.74
CA GLY A 500 -17.11 -4.69 -19.71
C GLY A 500 -16.61 -3.28 -20.10
N TYR A 501 -17.36 -2.23 -19.76
CA TYR A 501 -16.95 -0.84 -20.00
C TYR A 501 -16.24 -0.29 -18.76
N TYR A 502 -15.05 0.28 -18.93
CA TYR A 502 -14.21 0.82 -17.86
C TYR A 502 -13.53 2.11 -18.29
N GLU A 503 -13.79 3.18 -17.55
CA GLU A 503 -13.42 4.55 -17.92
C GLU A 503 -12.67 5.26 -16.80
N GLN A 504 -11.79 6.18 -17.18
CA GLN A 504 -11.06 7.08 -16.28
C GLN A 504 -11.06 8.52 -16.83
N SER A 505 -10.47 9.44 -16.08
CA SER A 505 -10.40 10.88 -16.38
C SER A 505 -8.96 11.36 -16.27
N THR A 506 -8.40 11.96 -17.32
CA THR A 506 -7.06 12.56 -17.25
C THR A 506 -7.01 13.73 -16.28
N THR A 507 -8.12 14.45 -16.09
CA THR A 507 -8.26 15.53 -15.09
C THR A 507 -8.07 14.99 -13.67
N ASP A 508 -8.70 13.85 -13.35
CA ASP A 508 -8.56 13.22 -12.02
C ASP A 508 -7.19 12.58 -11.80
N ILE A 509 -6.69 11.85 -12.80
CA ILE A 509 -5.35 11.25 -12.76
C ILE A 509 -4.28 12.31 -12.49
N TRP A 510 -4.31 13.44 -13.24
CA TRP A 510 -3.35 14.54 -13.06
C TRP A 510 -3.45 15.19 -11.67
N ARG A 511 -4.67 15.35 -11.14
CA ARG A 511 -4.94 15.84 -9.77
C ARG A 511 -4.30 14.91 -8.72
N CYS A 512 -4.44 13.60 -8.88
CA CYS A 512 -3.85 12.61 -7.97
C CYS A 512 -2.31 12.53 -8.09
N ILE A 513 -1.75 12.65 -9.29
CA ILE A 513 -0.29 12.78 -9.50
C ILE A 513 0.25 14.01 -8.77
N CYS A 514 -0.38 15.18 -8.95
CA CYS A 514 0.02 16.41 -8.27
C CYS A 514 -0.02 16.27 -6.74
N THR A 515 -1.09 15.67 -6.21
CA THR A 515 -1.23 15.37 -4.78
C THR A 515 -0.11 14.45 -4.29
N CYS A 516 0.25 13.42 -5.07
CA CYS A 516 1.34 12.49 -4.76
C CYS A 516 2.71 13.18 -4.73
N VAL A 517 3.05 13.98 -5.75
CA VAL A 517 4.34 14.69 -5.83
C VAL A 517 4.47 15.72 -4.70
N GLN A 518 3.45 16.54 -4.46
CA GLN A 518 3.43 17.49 -3.33
C GLN A 518 3.56 16.77 -1.97
N ARG A 519 2.91 15.62 -1.79
CA ARG A 519 3.03 14.80 -0.56
C ARG A 519 4.45 14.26 -0.39
N ALA A 520 5.03 13.68 -1.46
CA ALA A 520 6.37 13.12 -1.43
C ALA A 520 7.45 14.17 -1.08
N LEU A 521 7.36 15.37 -1.68
CA LEU A 521 8.25 16.50 -1.37
C LEU A 521 8.08 16.97 0.09
N SER A 522 6.84 17.22 0.52
CA SER A 522 6.55 17.86 1.81
C SER A 522 6.74 16.94 3.02
N GLN A 523 6.37 15.66 2.93
CA GLN A 523 6.53 14.70 4.04
C GLN A 523 8.01 14.34 4.31
N HIS A 524 8.84 14.36 3.26
CA HIS A 524 10.26 14.02 3.36
C HIS A 524 11.19 15.24 3.38
N ASN A 525 10.62 16.46 3.32
CA ASN A 525 11.33 17.75 3.31
C ASN A 525 12.43 17.81 2.21
N ILE A 526 12.06 17.39 0.99
CA ILE A 526 12.93 17.45 -0.20
C ILE A 526 12.73 18.81 -0.87
N ASP A 527 13.82 19.50 -1.17
CA ASP A 527 13.82 20.80 -1.83
C ASP A 527 13.44 20.65 -3.32
N PRO A 528 12.33 21.28 -3.79
CA PRO A 528 11.91 21.24 -5.20
C PRO A 528 13.00 21.68 -6.19
N THR A 529 13.92 22.57 -5.79
CA THR A 529 15.02 23.07 -6.64
C THR A 529 16.14 22.04 -6.84
N THR A 530 16.12 20.91 -6.12
CA THR A 530 17.04 19.78 -6.34
C THR A 530 16.54 18.77 -7.38
N VAL A 531 15.27 18.87 -7.81
CA VAL A 531 14.74 17.99 -8.85
C VAL A 531 15.33 18.38 -10.21
N ARG A 532 15.75 17.38 -10.99
CA ARG A 532 16.34 17.57 -12.34
C ARG A 532 15.48 17.00 -13.46
N GLY A 533 14.77 15.90 -13.21
CA GLY A 533 13.90 15.30 -14.22
C GLY A 533 12.74 14.48 -13.65
N ILE A 534 11.72 14.31 -14.49
CA ILE A 534 10.49 13.56 -14.23
C ILE A 534 10.31 12.53 -15.36
N GLY A 535 10.01 11.29 -15.00
CA GLY A 535 9.55 10.27 -15.94
C GLY A 535 8.17 9.75 -15.55
N PHE A 536 7.40 9.34 -16.55
CA PHE A 536 6.03 8.86 -16.40
C PHE A 536 5.92 7.42 -16.92
N ASP A 537 5.19 6.58 -16.19
CA ASP A 537 4.67 5.31 -16.64
C ASP A 537 3.17 5.20 -16.32
N ALA A 538 2.44 4.44 -17.14
CA ALA A 538 1.00 4.28 -17.02
C ALA A 538 0.51 2.96 -17.62
N THR A 539 -0.69 2.53 -17.25
CA THR A 539 -1.40 1.48 -18.02
C THR A 539 -1.60 1.91 -19.48
N CYS A 540 -1.62 0.93 -20.40
CA CYS A 540 -1.85 1.14 -21.83
C CYS A 540 -3.33 1.44 -22.14
N SER A 541 -3.77 2.66 -21.81
CA SER A 541 -5.16 3.11 -21.86
C SER A 541 -5.32 4.28 -22.84
N LEU A 542 -6.37 4.24 -23.65
CA LEU A 542 -6.61 5.24 -24.70
C LEU A 542 -7.19 6.52 -24.11
N ALA A 543 -6.41 7.60 -24.10
CA ALA A 543 -6.83 8.94 -23.71
C ALA A 543 -7.21 9.77 -24.95
N VAL A 544 -8.36 10.45 -24.89
CA VAL A 544 -8.94 11.21 -26.01
C VAL A 544 -9.04 12.69 -25.67
N PHE A 545 -8.59 13.53 -26.60
CA PHE A 545 -8.55 14.99 -26.47
C PHE A 545 -9.08 15.67 -27.72
N SER A 546 -9.53 16.92 -27.57
CA SER A 546 -9.89 17.80 -28.67
C SER A 546 -8.63 18.25 -29.41
N HIS A 547 -8.58 18.05 -30.72
CA HIS A 547 -7.44 18.48 -31.54
C HIS A 547 -7.35 20.01 -31.69
N ASP A 548 -8.46 20.71 -31.50
CA ASP A 548 -8.59 22.16 -31.70
C ASP A 548 -8.62 22.97 -30.40
N THR A 549 -9.03 22.38 -29.26
CA THR A 549 -9.06 23.04 -27.94
C THR A 549 -8.21 22.40 -26.86
N ASP A 550 -7.64 21.21 -27.09
CA ASP A 550 -6.88 20.42 -26.11
C ASP A 550 -7.67 19.97 -24.86
N GLU A 551 -9.00 20.08 -24.92
CA GLU A 551 -9.91 19.69 -23.84
C GLU A 551 -10.18 18.17 -23.83
N PRO A 552 -10.42 17.54 -22.66
CA PRO A 552 -10.84 16.15 -22.54
C PRO A 552 -12.12 15.85 -23.35
N MET A 553 -12.07 14.86 -24.25
CA MET A 553 -13.22 14.44 -25.06
C MET A 553 -13.87 13.20 -24.45
N THR A 554 -15.16 13.28 -24.11
CA THR A 554 -15.87 12.19 -23.42
C THR A 554 -15.95 10.92 -24.28
N VAL A 555 -15.63 9.76 -23.68
CA VAL A 555 -15.71 8.44 -24.31
C VAL A 555 -16.96 7.65 -23.88
N THR A 556 -17.79 8.24 -23.02
CA THR A 556 -18.99 7.61 -22.46
C THR A 556 -20.15 7.58 -23.48
N GLY A 557 -20.29 6.45 -24.16
CA GLY A 557 -21.49 6.13 -24.94
C GLY A 557 -22.73 5.90 -24.04
N PRO A 558 -23.94 5.82 -24.63
CA PRO A 558 -24.26 6.07 -26.04
C PRO A 558 -24.46 7.56 -26.36
N ASN A 559 -24.59 8.43 -25.34
CA ASN A 559 -24.96 9.84 -25.55
C ASN A 559 -23.76 10.78 -25.74
N PHE A 560 -22.54 10.37 -25.37
CA PHE A 560 -21.31 11.18 -25.47
C PHE A 560 -21.44 12.58 -24.85
N THR A 561 -22.13 12.65 -23.70
CA THR A 561 -22.27 13.84 -22.87
C THR A 561 -21.25 13.80 -21.73
N ASN A 562 -20.48 14.87 -21.52
CA ASN A 562 -19.67 14.99 -20.30
C ASN A 562 -20.61 15.19 -19.10
N ASP A 563 -20.44 14.34 -18.08
CA ASP A 563 -21.23 14.34 -16.84
C ASP A 563 -20.63 15.22 -15.73
N GLY A 564 -19.54 15.92 -16.04
CA GLY A 564 -18.77 16.74 -15.11
C GLY A 564 -17.55 16.04 -14.51
N ASN A 565 -17.27 14.78 -14.90
CA ASN A 565 -16.10 14.01 -14.44
C ASN A 565 -14.96 13.96 -15.47
N ASP A 566 -15.11 14.53 -16.67
CA ASP A 566 -14.13 14.48 -17.77
C ASP A 566 -13.69 13.05 -18.13
N ARG A 567 -14.66 12.13 -18.29
CA ARG A 567 -14.38 10.72 -18.63
C ARG A 567 -13.90 10.57 -20.07
N ASN A 568 -12.60 10.77 -20.27
CA ASN A 568 -11.94 10.79 -21.59
C ASN A 568 -10.93 9.66 -21.81
N VAL A 569 -10.80 8.72 -20.87
CA VAL A 569 -9.89 7.57 -20.98
C VAL A 569 -10.70 6.27 -21.06
N ILE A 570 -10.48 5.49 -22.12
CA ILE A 570 -10.91 4.08 -22.18
C ILE A 570 -9.77 3.23 -21.62
N LEU A 571 -10.04 2.54 -20.51
CA LEU A 571 -9.05 1.76 -19.77
C LEU A 571 -8.51 0.58 -20.58
N TRP A 572 -7.29 0.11 -20.29
CA TRP A 572 -6.69 -1.06 -20.94
C TRP A 572 -7.60 -2.29 -20.92
N LEU A 573 -8.20 -2.62 -19.76
CA LEU A 573 -9.11 -3.77 -19.56
C LEU A 573 -10.57 -3.54 -20.02
N ASP A 574 -10.86 -2.42 -20.69
CA ASP A 574 -12.16 -2.19 -21.33
C ASP A 574 -12.32 -3.11 -22.55
N HIS A 575 -13.40 -3.88 -22.56
CA HIS A 575 -13.71 -4.91 -23.57
C HIS A 575 -14.93 -4.51 -24.44
N ARG A 576 -15.23 -3.22 -24.61
CA ARG A 576 -16.31 -2.76 -25.51
C ARG A 576 -16.13 -3.06 -27.02
N PRO A 577 -14.92 -3.09 -27.62
CA PRO A 577 -14.77 -3.10 -29.08
C PRO A 577 -14.69 -4.53 -29.66
N VAL A 578 -15.64 -5.41 -29.32
CA VAL A 578 -15.63 -6.82 -29.72
C VAL A 578 -15.70 -6.97 -31.24
N GLU A 579 -16.74 -6.39 -31.87
CA GLU A 579 -16.98 -6.49 -33.31
C GLU A 579 -15.86 -5.83 -34.12
N GLU A 580 -15.32 -4.71 -33.63
CA GLU A 580 -14.17 -4.04 -34.21
C GLU A 580 -12.89 -4.89 -34.16
N THR A 581 -12.66 -5.60 -33.06
CA THR A 581 -11.51 -6.50 -32.89
C THR A 581 -11.59 -7.67 -33.86
N ASP A 582 -12.76 -8.30 -34.00
CA ASP A 582 -12.97 -9.38 -34.96
C ASP A 582 -12.87 -8.89 -36.40
N LYS A 583 -13.42 -7.71 -36.72
CA LYS A 583 -13.27 -7.07 -38.03
C LYS A 583 -11.80 -6.78 -38.38
N ILE A 584 -11.01 -6.28 -37.42
CA ILE A 584 -9.57 -6.03 -37.57
C ILE A 584 -8.83 -7.36 -37.81
N ASN A 585 -9.10 -8.39 -37.01
CA ASN A 585 -8.44 -9.69 -37.13
C ASN A 585 -8.81 -10.42 -38.43
N ALA A 586 -10.06 -10.30 -38.89
CA ALA A 586 -10.52 -10.82 -40.19
C ALA A 586 -9.81 -10.19 -41.40
N THR A 587 -9.08 -9.08 -41.23
CA THR A 587 -8.30 -8.50 -42.34
C THR A 587 -7.11 -9.35 -42.77
N GLY A 588 -6.55 -10.18 -41.89
CA GLY A 588 -5.30 -10.91 -42.14
C GLY A 588 -4.12 -9.98 -42.52
N HIS A 589 -4.12 -8.72 -42.06
CA HIS A 589 -3.11 -7.74 -42.45
C HIS A 589 -1.71 -8.09 -41.92
N ASN A 590 -0.65 -7.79 -42.68
CA ASN A 590 0.73 -8.16 -42.33
C ASN A 590 1.19 -7.59 -40.97
N LEU A 591 0.66 -6.45 -40.51
CA LEU A 591 1.02 -5.92 -39.19
C LEU A 591 0.57 -6.82 -38.01
N LEU A 592 -0.43 -7.67 -38.20
CA LEU A 592 -0.96 -8.52 -37.12
C LEU A 592 0.10 -9.50 -36.58
N ARG A 593 1.14 -9.80 -37.36
CA ARG A 593 2.28 -10.63 -36.91
C ARG A 593 3.08 -10.00 -35.75
N TYR A 594 3.09 -8.67 -35.61
CA TYR A 594 3.74 -7.99 -34.47
C TYR A 594 2.92 -8.04 -33.18
N VAL A 595 1.68 -8.53 -33.24
CA VAL A 595 0.80 -8.72 -32.08
C VAL A 595 0.47 -10.20 -31.86
N GLY A 596 1.38 -11.11 -32.22
CA GLY A 596 1.20 -12.55 -32.07
C GLY A 596 0.17 -13.18 -33.03
N GLY A 597 -0.11 -12.51 -34.15
CA GLY A 597 -1.04 -12.94 -35.20
C GLY A 597 -2.47 -12.41 -35.08
N LYS A 598 -2.87 -11.85 -33.92
CA LYS A 598 -4.18 -11.25 -33.69
C LYS A 598 -4.08 -10.03 -32.76
N MET A 599 -4.70 -8.93 -33.16
CA MET A 599 -4.87 -7.75 -32.31
C MET A 599 -5.81 -8.08 -31.14
N SER A 600 -5.42 -7.68 -29.93
CA SER A 600 -6.24 -7.85 -28.73
C SER A 600 -7.32 -6.78 -28.63
N ILE A 601 -8.46 -7.13 -28.04
CA ILE A 601 -9.55 -6.21 -27.70
C ILE A 601 -9.10 -5.07 -26.77
N GLU A 602 -8.05 -5.31 -26.00
CA GLU A 602 -7.47 -4.36 -25.04
C GLU A 602 -6.60 -3.29 -25.71
N MET A 603 -6.18 -3.50 -26.97
CA MET A 603 -5.37 -2.55 -27.74
C MET A 603 -6.18 -1.33 -28.20
N GLU A 604 -5.48 -0.29 -28.64
CA GLU A 604 -6.10 1.02 -28.84
C GLU A 604 -6.84 1.15 -30.18
N ILE A 605 -6.38 0.51 -31.25
CA ILE A 605 -7.01 0.64 -32.58
C ILE A 605 -8.46 0.08 -32.62
N PRO A 606 -8.80 -1.06 -32.00
CA PRO A 606 -10.20 -1.46 -31.83
C PRO A 606 -11.03 -0.41 -31.09
N LYS A 607 -10.47 0.22 -30.04
CA LYS A 607 -11.15 1.26 -29.24
C LYS A 607 -11.36 2.56 -30.04
N VAL A 608 -10.39 2.97 -30.86
CA VAL A 608 -10.54 4.10 -31.82
C VAL A 608 -11.59 3.79 -32.89
N LEU A 609 -11.63 2.55 -33.40
CA LEU A 609 -12.64 2.13 -34.38
C LEU A 609 -14.05 2.05 -33.76
N TRP A 610 -14.18 1.60 -32.51
CA TRP A 610 -15.45 1.60 -31.78
C TRP A 610 -15.94 3.02 -31.52
N LEU A 611 -15.03 3.93 -31.13
CA LEU A 611 -15.34 5.35 -31.03
C LEU A 611 -15.84 5.89 -32.37
N LYS A 612 -15.21 5.57 -33.49
CA LYS A 612 -15.68 6.00 -34.81
C LYS A 612 -17.08 5.47 -35.17
N ASN A 613 -17.38 4.23 -34.81
CA ASN A 613 -18.67 3.60 -35.12
C ASN A 613 -19.82 4.13 -34.25
N ASN A 614 -19.54 4.59 -33.03
CA ASN A 614 -20.56 4.92 -32.02
C ASN A 614 -20.66 6.42 -31.69
N MET A 615 -19.56 7.18 -31.75
CA MET A 615 -19.51 8.61 -31.46
C MET A 615 -20.11 9.44 -32.62
N PRO A 616 -20.79 10.57 -32.37
CA PRO A 616 -21.26 11.46 -33.43
C PRO A 616 -20.11 11.89 -34.36
N PRO A 617 -20.25 11.83 -35.70
CA PRO A 617 -19.13 12.07 -36.62
C PRO A 617 -18.42 13.42 -36.42
N GLU A 618 -19.17 14.50 -36.21
CA GLU A 618 -18.61 15.85 -35.94
C GLU A 618 -17.81 15.92 -34.63
N MET A 619 -18.10 15.04 -33.66
CA MET A 619 -17.34 14.89 -32.43
C MET A 619 -16.10 14.02 -32.66
N PHE A 620 -16.26 12.88 -33.35
CA PHE A 620 -15.14 12.01 -33.69
C PHE A 620 -14.08 12.75 -34.53
N ASP A 621 -14.48 13.56 -35.50
CA ASP A 621 -13.55 14.33 -36.35
C ASP A 621 -12.67 15.30 -35.56
N ARG A 622 -13.14 15.77 -34.39
CA ARG A 622 -12.36 16.63 -33.48
C ARG A 622 -11.43 15.86 -32.55
N CYS A 623 -11.52 14.53 -32.45
CA CYS A 623 -10.70 13.74 -31.52
C CYS A 623 -9.27 13.50 -32.03
N LYS A 624 -8.27 13.85 -31.22
CA LYS A 624 -6.90 13.33 -31.29
C LYS A 624 -6.68 12.28 -30.19
N PHE A 625 -5.80 11.32 -30.47
CA PHE A 625 -5.62 10.11 -29.66
C PHE A 625 -4.22 10.02 -29.07
N TYR A 626 -4.16 9.57 -27.82
CA TYR A 626 -2.95 9.37 -27.03
C TYR A 626 -3.06 8.06 -26.25
N ASP A 627 -1.97 7.34 -26.10
CA ASP A 627 -1.83 6.43 -24.97
C ASP A 627 -1.66 7.26 -23.68
N LEU A 628 -2.09 6.73 -22.54
CA LEU A 628 -2.06 7.43 -21.26
C LEU A 628 -0.64 7.87 -20.84
N ALA A 629 0.41 7.11 -21.16
CA ALA A 629 1.78 7.53 -20.85
C ALA A 629 2.20 8.78 -21.65
N ASP A 630 1.87 8.81 -22.95
CA ASP A 630 2.13 9.97 -23.80
C ASP A 630 1.27 11.17 -23.37
N ALA A 631 -0.01 10.96 -23.05
CA ALA A 631 -0.91 12.00 -22.54
C ALA A 631 -0.39 12.68 -21.26
N LEU A 632 0.27 11.92 -20.37
CA LEU A 632 0.87 12.50 -19.16
C LEU A 632 2.12 13.34 -19.46
N THR A 633 2.96 12.93 -20.41
CA THR A 633 4.09 13.78 -20.86
C THR A 633 3.61 15.03 -21.60
N HIS A 634 2.50 14.93 -22.33
CA HIS A 634 1.83 16.04 -22.98
C HIS A 634 1.30 17.05 -21.95
N LEU A 635 0.52 16.60 -20.94
CA LEU A 635 0.04 17.45 -19.84
C LEU A 635 1.17 18.12 -19.04
N ALA A 636 2.33 17.46 -18.93
CA ALA A 636 3.50 18.03 -18.26
C ALA A 636 4.21 19.13 -19.08
N THR A 637 4.35 18.95 -20.39
CA THR A 637 5.24 19.77 -21.25
C THR A 637 4.52 20.71 -22.22
N GLY A 638 3.31 20.36 -22.66
CA GLY A 638 2.62 20.95 -23.81
C GLY A 638 3.07 20.41 -25.18
N ASN A 639 4.05 19.51 -25.23
CA ASN A 639 4.55 18.94 -26.50
C ASN A 639 3.73 17.71 -26.92
N GLU A 640 3.49 17.53 -28.22
CA GLU A 640 2.76 16.39 -28.79
C GLU A 640 3.66 15.22 -29.23
N ASN A 641 4.89 15.12 -28.68
CA ASN A 641 5.79 14.01 -28.98
C ASN A 641 5.17 12.67 -28.53
N ARG A 642 5.51 11.58 -29.21
CA ARG A 642 5.01 10.22 -28.91
C ARG A 642 6.12 9.28 -28.47
N SER A 643 5.78 8.29 -27.66
CA SER A 643 6.69 7.22 -27.27
C SER A 643 6.61 6.07 -28.29
N PHE A 644 7.77 5.54 -28.71
CA PHE A 644 7.81 4.26 -29.40
C PHE A 644 7.22 3.15 -28.52
N CYS A 645 7.35 3.22 -27.19
CA CYS A 645 6.82 2.21 -26.28
C CYS A 645 5.30 2.05 -26.37
N SER A 646 4.55 3.14 -26.52
CA SER A 646 3.10 3.06 -26.57
C SER A 646 2.61 2.77 -27.99
N THR A 647 3.07 3.60 -28.94
CA THR A 647 2.62 3.54 -30.33
C THR A 647 2.95 2.22 -31.03
N VAL A 648 4.14 1.66 -30.81
CA VAL A 648 4.55 0.37 -31.41
C VAL A 648 3.81 -0.79 -30.76
N CYS A 649 3.69 -0.79 -29.43
CA CYS A 649 3.21 -1.97 -28.68
C CYS A 649 1.69 -2.10 -28.56
N LYS A 650 0.93 -1.03 -28.84
CA LYS A 650 -0.53 -0.94 -28.57
C LYS A 650 -1.35 -0.24 -29.66
N GLN A 651 -0.73 0.59 -30.50
CA GLN A 651 -1.38 1.28 -31.63
C GLN A 651 -1.01 0.69 -33.01
N GLY A 652 -0.08 -0.28 -33.08
CA GLY A 652 0.30 -0.92 -34.35
C GLY A 652 1.24 -0.07 -35.24
N TYR A 653 1.98 0.86 -34.65
CA TYR A 653 3.01 1.61 -35.37
C TYR A 653 4.21 0.71 -35.69
N VAL A 654 4.68 0.67 -36.94
CA VAL A 654 5.83 -0.14 -37.37
C VAL A 654 6.98 0.81 -37.75
N PRO A 655 8.02 1.02 -36.91
CA PRO A 655 8.98 2.11 -37.08
C PRO A 655 9.65 2.20 -38.46
N VAL A 656 9.98 3.41 -38.89
CA VAL A 656 10.50 3.68 -40.24
C VAL A 656 11.77 2.86 -40.50
N GLY A 657 11.80 2.15 -41.64
CA GLY A 657 12.87 1.22 -42.01
C GLY A 657 12.73 -0.20 -41.44
N VAL A 658 11.77 -0.49 -40.55
CA VAL A 658 11.37 -1.87 -40.22
C VAL A 658 10.51 -2.42 -41.35
N ASP A 659 10.92 -3.55 -41.94
CA ASP A 659 10.16 -4.31 -42.95
C ASP A 659 9.61 -3.49 -44.13
N GLY A 660 10.31 -2.42 -44.50
CA GLY A 660 9.92 -1.51 -45.59
C GLY A 660 8.92 -0.41 -45.20
N SER A 661 8.58 -0.27 -43.91
CA SER A 661 7.74 0.83 -43.42
C SER A 661 8.37 2.20 -43.73
N VAL A 662 7.59 3.08 -44.39
CA VAL A 662 8.03 4.41 -44.82
C VAL A 662 7.46 5.52 -43.93
N LYS A 663 6.20 5.40 -43.48
CA LYS A 663 5.48 6.39 -42.67
C LYS A 663 5.34 6.02 -41.18
N GLY A 664 5.79 4.82 -40.77
CA GLY A 664 5.46 4.26 -39.47
C GLY A 664 4.07 3.64 -39.44
N TRP A 665 3.06 4.50 -39.62
CA TRP A 665 1.65 4.11 -39.81
C TRP A 665 1.43 3.43 -41.17
N GLN A 666 0.54 2.43 -41.19
CA GLN A 666 0.21 1.64 -42.39
C GLN A 666 -1.13 2.13 -42.98
N GLU A 667 -1.06 2.89 -44.06
CA GLU A 667 -2.19 3.59 -44.70
C GLU A 667 -3.25 2.63 -45.26
N ASP A 668 -2.80 1.52 -45.84
CA ASP A 668 -3.64 0.45 -46.38
C ASP A 668 -4.39 -0.32 -45.27
N PHE A 669 -3.76 -0.51 -44.11
CA PHE A 669 -4.43 -1.07 -42.93
C PHE A 669 -5.56 -0.17 -42.44
N TYR A 670 -5.28 1.13 -42.28
CA TYR A 670 -6.27 2.12 -41.81
C TYR A 670 -7.47 2.22 -42.77
N GLU A 671 -7.24 2.31 -44.08
CA GLU A 671 -8.32 2.25 -45.07
C GLU A 671 -9.12 0.94 -44.97
N LYS A 672 -8.43 -0.22 -44.89
CA LYS A 672 -9.08 -1.55 -44.86
C LYS A 672 -9.98 -1.78 -43.64
N ILE A 673 -9.62 -1.25 -42.46
CA ILE A 673 -10.45 -1.37 -41.24
C ILE A 673 -11.54 -0.29 -41.16
N GLY A 674 -11.42 0.79 -41.93
CA GLY A 674 -12.37 1.91 -41.96
C GLY A 674 -11.94 3.17 -41.19
N LEU A 675 -10.65 3.31 -40.85
CA LEU A 675 -10.02 4.50 -40.25
C LEU A 675 -9.25 5.37 -41.28
N GLY A 676 -9.57 5.25 -42.57
CA GLY A 676 -8.91 5.98 -43.67
C GLY A 676 -8.92 7.51 -43.55
N ASP A 677 -9.90 8.06 -42.84
CA ASP A 677 -9.97 9.48 -42.46
C ASP A 677 -8.80 9.96 -41.60
N LEU A 678 -8.25 9.11 -40.72
CA LEU A 678 -7.09 9.45 -39.90
C LEU A 678 -5.78 9.56 -40.73
N THR A 679 -5.76 9.03 -41.97
CA THR A 679 -4.56 9.05 -42.82
C THR A 679 -4.29 10.43 -43.46
N LYS A 680 -5.36 11.18 -43.73
CA LYS A 680 -5.40 12.33 -44.67
C LYS A 680 -4.36 13.40 -44.35
N ASP A 681 -4.28 13.81 -43.10
CA ASP A 681 -3.37 14.85 -42.61
C ASP A 681 -2.06 14.26 -42.06
N ASN A 682 -1.51 13.27 -42.77
CA ASN A 682 -0.34 12.47 -42.38
C ASN A 682 -0.42 12.00 -40.91
N PHE A 683 -1.54 11.38 -40.53
CA PHE A 683 -1.74 10.77 -39.21
C PHE A 683 -1.62 11.73 -38.01
N ILE A 684 -1.74 13.05 -38.19
CA ILE A 684 -1.55 14.03 -37.09
C ILE A 684 -2.42 13.74 -35.86
N ARG A 685 -3.66 13.28 -36.05
CA ARG A 685 -4.60 12.89 -34.98
C ARG A 685 -4.16 11.66 -34.18
N MET A 686 -3.19 10.88 -34.67
CA MET A 686 -2.52 9.76 -33.98
C MET A 686 -1.11 10.12 -33.47
N GLY A 687 -0.61 11.34 -33.73
CA GLY A 687 0.76 11.77 -33.40
C GLY A 687 1.69 12.02 -34.60
N GLY A 688 1.18 11.89 -35.83
CA GLY A 688 1.89 12.26 -37.06
C GLY A 688 2.82 11.19 -37.65
N VAL A 689 3.51 11.54 -38.72
CA VAL A 689 4.63 10.78 -39.29
C VAL A 689 5.94 11.32 -38.75
N ASP A 690 6.78 10.42 -38.23
CA ASP A 690 8.03 10.77 -37.55
C ASP A 690 8.99 11.55 -38.46
N GLY A 691 9.55 12.65 -37.94
CA GLY A 691 10.42 13.56 -38.68
C GLY A 691 9.74 14.41 -39.76
N VAL A 692 8.41 14.32 -39.93
CA VAL A 692 7.63 15.08 -40.92
C VAL A 692 6.66 16.04 -40.24
N ASN A 693 5.71 15.50 -39.47
CA ASN A 693 4.70 16.24 -38.71
C ASN A 693 4.44 15.63 -37.31
N GLY A 694 5.07 14.49 -37.01
CA GLY A 694 5.19 13.92 -35.68
C GLY A 694 6.65 13.83 -35.24
N LYS A 695 6.88 13.54 -33.95
CA LYS A 695 8.20 13.21 -33.42
C LYS A 695 8.09 12.09 -32.40
N TYR A 696 8.84 11.03 -32.61
CA TYR A 696 8.83 9.82 -31.80
C TYR A 696 10.11 9.71 -30.97
N MET A 697 10.03 9.04 -29.82
CA MET A 697 11.12 8.94 -28.84
C MET A 697 11.18 7.56 -28.19
N SER A 698 12.40 7.11 -27.87
CA SER A 698 12.64 5.93 -27.05
C SER A 698 12.51 6.26 -25.56
N ALA A 699 12.23 5.27 -24.72
CA ALA A 699 12.04 5.43 -23.28
C ALA A 699 13.04 6.41 -22.61
N GLY A 700 12.51 7.42 -21.92
CA GLY A 700 13.27 8.41 -21.17
C GLY A 700 14.08 9.44 -21.97
N GLU A 701 14.00 9.48 -23.31
CA GLU A 701 14.56 10.59 -24.08
C GLU A 701 13.82 11.91 -23.79
N LEU A 702 14.46 13.06 -24.02
CA LEU A 702 13.93 14.37 -23.63
C LEU A 702 12.73 14.77 -24.50
N VAL A 703 11.51 14.60 -23.98
CA VAL A 703 10.26 15.12 -24.57
C VAL A 703 10.25 16.65 -24.55
N GLY A 704 10.77 17.25 -23.48
CA GLY A 704 10.80 18.68 -23.29
C GLY A 704 11.04 19.03 -21.83
N THR A 705 10.65 20.23 -21.44
CA THR A 705 10.73 20.70 -20.05
C THR A 705 9.35 20.94 -19.46
N LEU A 706 9.25 20.77 -18.14
CA LEU A 706 8.04 20.99 -17.36
C LEU A 706 7.53 22.42 -17.55
N SER A 707 6.28 22.55 -18.01
CA SER A 707 5.62 23.84 -18.25
C SER A 707 5.36 24.60 -16.94
N GLU A 708 5.16 25.92 -17.01
CA GLU A 708 4.83 26.74 -15.83
C GLU A 708 3.52 26.29 -15.16
N LYS A 709 2.52 25.91 -15.96
CA LYS A 709 1.24 25.33 -15.51
C LYS A 709 1.48 24.03 -14.73
N ALA A 710 2.20 23.08 -15.32
CA ALA A 710 2.47 21.78 -14.69
C ALA A 710 3.36 21.92 -13.44
N GLY A 711 4.41 22.73 -13.50
CA GLY A 711 5.29 23.02 -12.35
C GLY A 711 4.52 23.61 -11.18
N SER A 712 3.68 24.61 -11.42
CA SER A 712 2.83 25.20 -10.39
C SER A 712 1.83 24.20 -9.78
N GLN A 713 1.31 23.26 -10.56
CA GLN A 713 0.41 22.21 -10.07
C GLN A 713 1.15 21.11 -9.28
N LEU A 714 2.36 20.74 -9.69
CA LEU A 714 3.19 19.71 -9.03
C LEU A 714 3.93 20.24 -7.78
N GLY A 715 4.01 21.56 -7.59
CA GLY A 715 4.82 22.17 -6.53
C GLY A 715 6.31 22.22 -6.87
N LEU A 716 6.65 22.33 -8.15
CA LEU A 716 8.00 22.25 -8.71
C LEU A 716 8.33 23.48 -9.59
N PRO A 717 9.61 23.87 -9.71
CA PRO A 717 10.02 24.87 -10.69
C PRO A 717 9.78 24.38 -12.13
N ALA A 718 9.41 25.31 -13.01
CA ALA A 718 9.40 25.06 -14.45
C ALA A 718 10.83 24.80 -14.99
N GLY A 719 10.94 24.19 -16.17
CA GLY A 719 12.24 23.93 -16.80
C GLY A 719 12.88 22.58 -16.43
N ILE A 720 12.32 21.82 -15.47
CA ILE A 720 12.73 20.44 -15.16
C ILE A 720 12.56 19.55 -16.39
N ALA A 721 13.51 18.65 -16.67
CA ALA A 721 13.42 17.76 -17.83
C ALA A 721 12.28 16.73 -17.70
N VAL A 722 11.58 16.44 -18.80
CA VAL A 722 10.55 15.39 -18.87
C VAL A 722 10.97 14.33 -19.87
N GLY A 723 10.99 13.07 -19.42
CA GLY A 723 11.34 11.92 -20.23
C GLY A 723 10.15 11.32 -20.98
N SER A 724 10.43 10.75 -22.15
CA SER A 724 9.47 9.96 -22.92
C SER A 724 8.92 8.83 -22.07
N GLY A 725 7.59 8.80 -21.97
CA GLY A 725 6.87 7.84 -21.14
C GLY A 725 6.96 6.42 -21.66
N VAL A 726 6.58 5.47 -20.83
CA VAL A 726 6.44 4.05 -21.20
C VAL A 726 5.19 3.45 -20.58
N ILE A 727 4.77 2.31 -21.09
CA ILE A 727 3.75 1.48 -20.44
C ILE A 727 4.33 0.90 -19.14
N ASP A 728 3.52 0.79 -18.10
CA ASP A 728 3.86 0.29 -16.75
C ASP A 728 4.74 -0.98 -16.74
N ALA A 729 4.42 -1.98 -17.56
CA ALA A 729 5.22 -3.18 -17.72
C ALA A 729 6.68 -2.89 -18.16
N TYR A 730 6.88 -1.92 -19.05
CA TYR A 730 8.19 -1.53 -19.56
C TYR A 730 8.97 -0.69 -18.54
N ALA A 731 8.30 0.13 -17.72
CA ALA A 731 8.94 0.74 -16.54
C ALA A 731 9.36 -0.33 -15.51
N GLY A 732 8.56 -1.37 -15.32
CA GLY A 732 8.92 -2.54 -14.52
C GLY A 732 10.16 -3.28 -15.01
N TRP A 733 10.39 -3.36 -16.34
CA TRP A 733 11.64 -3.86 -16.92
C TRP A 733 12.83 -2.96 -16.59
N VAL A 734 12.70 -1.64 -16.78
CA VAL A 734 13.75 -0.65 -16.48
C VAL A 734 14.14 -0.67 -15.00
N GLY A 735 13.16 -0.76 -14.09
CA GLY A 735 13.41 -0.81 -12.65
C GLY A 735 14.01 -2.13 -12.13
N THR A 736 14.04 -3.20 -12.94
CA THR A 736 14.53 -4.52 -12.51
C THR A 736 15.76 -5.02 -13.27
N VAL A 737 15.75 -5.02 -14.61
CA VAL A 737 16.67 -5.82 -15.43
C VAL A 737 18.12 -5.34 -15.36
N GLY A 738 18.34 -4.06 -15.02
CA GLY A 738 19.68 -3.50 -14.78
C GLY A 738 20.34 -3.95 -13.46
N ALA A 739 19.64 -4.66 -12.58
CA ALA A 739 20.20 -5.07 -11.30
C ALA A 739 21.44 -5.98 -11.46
N LYS A 740 22.43 -5.76 -10.60
CA LYS A 740 23.69 -6.53 -10.56
C LYS A 740 23.55 -7.75 -9.65
N VAL A 741 23.91 -8.93 -10.18
CA VAL A 741 23.57 -10.23 -9.58
C VAL A 741 24.65 -11.28 -9.86
N HIS A 742 25.02 -12.08 -8.86
CA HIS A 742 25.87 -13.26 -9.06
C HIS A 742 24.98 -14.49 -9.38
N LEU A 743 24.72 -14.75 -10.67
CA LEU A 743 23.82 -15.82 -11.09
C LEU A 743 24.51 -17.19 -11.24
N GLY A 744 25.75 -17.26 -11.76
CA GLY A 744 26.48 -18.53 -11.86
C GLY A 744 27.89 -18.37 -12.44
N VAL A 745 28.64 -19.48 -12.52
CA VAL A 745 29.93 -19.51 -13.22
C VAL A 745 29.67 -19.48 -14.73
N GLY A 746 30.23 -18.50 -15.43
CA GLY A 746 30.02 -18.30 -16.87
C GLY A 746 28.86 -17.34 -17.23
N GLN A 747 28.12 -16.82 -16.24
CA GLN A 747 27.28 -15.63 -16.42
C GLN A 747 28.00 -14.42 -15.81
N LEU A 748 27.88 -13.26 -16.46
CA LEU A 748 28.66 -12.07 -16.14
C LEU A 748 28.35 -11.57 -14.73
N ASP A 749 29.36 -11.64 -13.87
CA ASP A 749 29.30 -11.16 -12.49
C ASP A 749 29.97 -9.78 -12.34
N ALA A 750 30.09 -9.29 -11.10
CA ALA A 750 30.69 -7.99 -10.78
C ALA A 750 32.19 -7.85 -11.16
N THR A 751 32.84 -8.89 -11.71
CA THR A 751 34.22 -8.81 -12.24
C THR A 751 34.30 -8.48 -13.73
N HIS A 752 33.17 -8.57 -14.45
CA HIS A 752 33.10 -8.34 -15.90
C HIS A 752 33.05 -6.84 -16.26
N ALA A 753 33.07 -6.53 -17.56
CA ALA A 753 32.97 -5.16 -18.06
C ALA A 753 31.72 -4.48 -17.50
N LYS A 754 31.91 -3.29 -16.92
CA LYS A 754 30.94 -2.67 -15.98
C LYS A 754 29.53 -2.42 -16.51
N ASN A 755 29.33 -2.41 -17.83
CA ASN A 755 28.11 -1.95 -18.48
C ASN A 755 27.94 -2.62 -19.86
N ASP A 756 27.76 -3.94 -19.88
CA ASP A 756 27.50 -4.70 -21.12
C ASP A 756 26.01 -5.04 -21.27
N ILE A 757 25.40 -4.47 -22.30
CA ILE A 757 24.00 -4.68 -22.70
C ILE A 757 23.68 -6.14 -23.08
N SER A 758 24.69 -6.95 -23.45
CA SER A 758 24.49 -8.36 -23.79
C SER A 758 23.84 -9.16 -22.66
N GLN A 759 24.06 -8.72 -21.42
CA GLN A 759 23.47 -9.29 -20.21
C GLN A 759 21.94 -9.23 -20.18
N ALA A 760 21.31 -8.31 -20.90
CA ALA A 760 19.86 -8.14 -20.91
C ALA A 760 19.14 -9.18 -21.79
N PHE A 761 19.80 -9.74 -22.81
CA PHE A 761 19.16 -10.70 -23.73
C PHE A 761 18.83 -12.06 -23.10
N SER A 762 19.41 -12.37 -21.93
CA SER A 762 19.14 -13.59 -21.18
C SER A 762 18.29 -13.37 -19.91
N ARG A 763 17.74 -12.16 -19.74
CA ARG A 763 16.92 -11.72 -18.60
C ARG A 763 15.50 -11.44 -19.07
N LEU A 764 14.55 -12.21 -18.58
CA LEU A 764 13.13 -11.91 -18.73
C LEU A 764 12.68 -11.05 -17.55
N ALA A 765 12.03 -9.90 -17.80
CA ALA A 765 11.26 -9.24 -16.74
C ALA A 765 9.87 -9.86 -16.63
N ALA A 766 9.48 -10.26 -15.42
CA ALA A 766 8.13 -10.73 -15.11
C ALA A 766 7.44 -9.67 -14.23
N VAL A 767 6.72 -8.75 -14.85
CA VAL A 767 6.13 -7.58 -14.18
C VAL A 767 4.70 -7.92 -13.77
N ALA A 768 4.50 -8.13 -12.47
CA ALA A 768 3.31 -8.79 -11.93
C ALA A 768 2.42 -7.83 -11.13
N GLY A 769 1.12 -7.88 -11.41
CA GLY A 769 0.06 -7.08 -10.77
C GLY A 769 -1.26 -7.84 -10.79
N THR A 770 -2.30 -7.23 -11.35
CA THR A 770 -3.58 -7.89 -11.67
C THR A 770 -3.37 -9.03 -12.68
N SER A 771 -2.70 -8.68 -13.79
CA SER A 771 -2.13 -9.56 -14.82
C SER A 771 -0.61 -9.72 -14.59
N THR A 772 0.12 -10.41 -15.48
CA THR A 772 1.59 -10.36 -15.51
C THR A 772 2.11 -10.29 -16.93
N CYS A 773 3.08 -9.41 -17.18
CA CYS A 773 3.74 -9.27 -18.48
C CYS A 773 5.16 -9.84 -18.44
N HIS A 774 5.55 -10.52 -19.51
CA HIS A 774 6.79 -11.28 -19.67
C HIS A 774 7.60 -10.65 -20.79
N LEU A 775 8.53 -9.77 -20.41
CA LEU A 775 9.29 -8.92 -21.33
C LEU A 775 10.72 -9.43 -21.55
N ALA A 776 11.07 -9.77 -22.78
CA ALA A 776 12.42 -10.16 -23.20
C ALA A 776 12.99 -9.19 -24.23
N MET A 777 14.28 -8.85 -24.12
CA MET A 777 14.98 -8.05 -25.13
C MET A 777 15.82 -8.94 -26.05
N SER A 778 15.99 -8.51 -27.29
CA SER A 778 16.74 -9.20 -28.35
C SER A 778 17.44 -8.19 -29.28
N LYS A 779 18.51 -8.62 -29.96
CA LYS A 779 19.27 -7.79 -30.90
C LYS A 779 18.73 -7.86 -32.33
N GLU A 780 18.32 -9.04 -32.76
CA GLU A 780 17.67 -9.29 -34.05
C GLU A 780 16.17 -9.56 -33.78
N PRO A 781 15.26 -9.30 -34.74
CA PRO A 781 13.83 -9.54 -34.53
C PRO A 781 13.52 -11.03 -34.38
N VAL A 782 12.88 -11.41 -33.27
CA VAL A 782 12.37 -12.75 -33.02
C VAL A 782 10.84 -12.70 -33.03
N PHE A 783 10.21 -13.37 -34.00
CA PHE A 783 8.75 -13.58 -34.00
C PHE A 783 8.43 -14.85 -33.21
N VAL A 784 7.37 -14.79 -32.39
CA VAL A 784 6.96 -15.85 -31.47
C VAL A 784 5.43 -15.95 -31.54
N ASP A 785 4.89 -17.10 -31.91
CA ASP A 785 3.44 -17.26 -32.03
C ASP A 785 2.73 -17.05 -30.68
N GLY A 786 1.62 -16.30 -30.68
CA GLY A 786 0.86 -15.95 -29.48
C GLY A 786 1.57 -15.07 -28.45
N VAL A 787 2.70 -14.46 -28.81
CA VAL A 787 3.43 -13.46 -28.01
C VAL A 787 3.51 -12.16 -28.81
N TRP A 788 3.41 -11.01 -28.14
CA TRP A 788 3.45 -9.71 -28.81
C TRP A 788 4.91 -9.27 -29.07
N GLY A 789 5.13 -8.45 -30.09
CA GLY A 789 6.45 -8.12 -30.62
C GLY A 789 6.81 -8.93 -31.88
N PRO A 790 8.07 -8.85 -32.37
CA PRO A 790 9.17 -8.07 -31.81
C PRO A 790 8.99 -6.58 -32.11
N TYR A 791 9.06 -5.76 -31.05
CA TYR A 791 8.85 -4.32 -31.10
C TYR A 791 10.18 -3.56 -31.08
N ARG A 792 10.43 -2.80 -32.14
CA ARG A 792 11.67 -2.06 -32.41
C ARG A 792 11.75 -0.75 -31.60
N ASP A 793 12.93 -0.43 -31.07
CA ASP A 793 13.33 0.88 -30.49
C ASP A 793 12.48 1.36 -29.28
N VAL A 794 11.64 0.48 -28.70
CA VAL A 794 10.72 0.78 -27.59
C VAL A 794 11.41 1.26 -26.30
N LEU A 795 12.48 0.57 -25.89
CA LEU A 795 13.26 0.92 -24.69
C LEU A 795 14.63 1.49 -25.05
N LEU A 796 15.40 0.71 -25.82
CA LEU A 796 16.77 1.01 -26.20
C LEU A 796 16.87 1.09 -27.74
N PRO A 797 17.35 2.22 -28.32
CA PRO A 797 17.53 2.35 -29.76
C PRO A 797 18.44 1.25 -30.32
N GLY A 798 17.99 0.62 -31.41
CA GLY A 798 18.68 -0.48 -32.09
C GLY A 798 18.27 -1.89 -31.63
N PHE A 799 17.35 -2.03 -30.68
CA PHE A 799 16.96 -3.32 -30.08
C PHE A 799 15.47 -3.63 -30.21
N TRP A 800 15.12 -4.89 -29.94
CA TRP A 800 13.77 -5.43 -30.10
C TRP A 800 13.25 -6.04 -28.79
N MET A 801 11.99 -5.74 -28.46
CA MET A 801 11.28 -6.25 -27.28
C MET A 801 10.18 -7.26 -27.68
N ALA A 802 10.08 -8.37 -26.97
CA ALA A 802 8.93 -9.28 -27.02
C ALA A 802 8.16 -9.23 -25.68
N GLU A 803 6.83 -9.28 -25.75
CA GLU A 803 5.89 -9.01 -24.66
C GLU A 803 4.83 -10.12 -24.55
N GLY A 804 5.21 -11.24 -23.95
CA GLY A 804 4.26 -12.27 -23.51
C GLY A 804 3.40 -11.77 -22.34
N GLY A 805 2.31 -12.45 -22.03
CA GLY A 805 1.57 -12.14 -20.80
C GLY A 805 0.54 -13.18 -20.36
N GLN A 806 0.23 -13.11 -19.07
CA GLN A 806 -0.80 -13.89 -18.38
C GLN A 806 -1.96 -12.95 -18.04
N SER A 807 -3.15 -13.23 -18.57
CA SER A 807 -4.34 -12.34 -18.51
C SER A 807 -4.72 -11.98 -17.07
N ALA A 808 -4.64 -12.95 -16.15
CA ALA A 808 -4.86 -12.76 -14.72
C ALA A 808 -3.89 -13.60 -13.90
N THR A 809 -3.30 -13.00 -12.86
CA THR A 809 -2.42 -13.69 -11.90
C THR A 809 -2.73 -13.23 -10.47
N GLY A 810 -2.66 -11.92 -10.21
CA GLY A 810 -3.13 -11.34 -8.95
C GLY A 810 -4.66 -11.45 -8.80
N GLU A 811 -5.41 -11.17 -9.88
CA GLU A 811 -6.87 -11.34 -9.86
C GLU A 811 -7.27 -12.82 -9.82
N LEU A 812 -6.48 -13.72 -10.42
CA LEU A 812 -6.71 -15.16 -10.35
C LEU A 812 -6.51 -15.68 -8.91
N LEU A 813 -5.46 -15.25 -8.22
CA LEU A 813 -5.24 -15.55 -6.80
C LEU A 813 -6.41 -15.02 -5.95
N LYS A 814 -6.77 -13.75 -6.12
CA LYS A 814 -7.89 -13.12 -5.40
C LYS A 814 -9.22 -13.85 -5.65
N HIS A 815 -9.57 -14.13 -6.90
CA HIS A 815 -10.82 -14.82 -7.26
C HIS A 815 -10.91 -16.23 -6.68
N VAL A 816 -9.82 -17.01 -6.74
CA VAL A 816 -9.79 -18.37 -6.17
C VAL A 816 -9.90 -18.34 -4.64
N LEU A 817 -9.44 -17.27 -3.98
CA LEU A 817 -9.71 -17.05 -2.56
C LEU A 817 -11.17 -16.65 -2.31
N GLU A 818 -11.64 -15.56 -2.90
CA GLU A 818 -12.96 -14.96 -2.64
C GLU A 818 -14.15 -15.88 -2.98
N THR A 819 -13.99 -16.80 -3.93
CA THR A 819 -15.04 -17.77 -4.32
C THR A 819 -15.10 -19.02 -3.45
N HIS A 820 -14.10 -19.28 -2.61
CA HIS A 820 -14.06 -20.51 -1.82
C HIS A 820 -14.84 -20.40 -0.49
N PRO A 821 -15.63 -21.40 -0.07
CA PRO A 821 -16.48 -21.31 1.12
C PRO A 821 -15.76 -20.93 2.43
N ALA A 822 -14.50 -21.36 2.60
CA ALA A 822 -13.68 -21.03 3.79
C ALA A 822 -13.10 -19.60 3.79
N TYR A 823 -13.35 -18.76 2.78
CA TYR A 823 -12.73 -17.45 2.65
C TYR A 823 -12.94 -16.56 3.88
N ASN A 824 -14.19 -16.36 4.29
CA ASN A 824 -14.54 -15.47 5.41
C ASN A 824 -13.97 -15.96 6.75
N GLU A 825 -13.93 -17.28 6.97
CA GLU A 825 -13.29 -17.91 8.14
C GLU A 825 -11.78 -17.66 8.12
N THR A 826 -11.12 -17.96 7.00
CA THR A 826 -9.67 -17.81 6.82
C THR A 826 -9.22 -16.35 6.92
N MET A 827 -10.00 -15.42 6.39
CA MET A 827 -9.76 -13.98 6.51
C MET A 827 -9.88 -13.52 7.97
N SER A 828 -10.93 -13.94 8.69
CA SER A 828 -11.09 -13.66 10.12
C SER A 828 -9.93 -14.21 10.95
N MET A 829 -9.40 -15.39 10.60
CA MET A 829 -8.21 -15.94 11.24
C MET A 829 -6.95 -15.12 10.91
N ALA A 830 -6.70 -14.79 9.64
CA ALA A 830 -5.55 -13.97 9.23
C ALA A 830 -5.53 -12.58 9.91
N GLU A 831 -6.70 -11.94 10.04
CA GLU A 831 -6.89 -10.69 10.79
C GLU A 831 -6.60 -10.87 12.28
N SER A 832 -7.04 -11.97 12.90
CA SER A 832 -6.76 -12.26 14.32
C SER A 832 -5.26 -12.43 14.63
N PHE A 833 -4.47 -12.83 13.63
CA PHE A 833 -2.99 -12.87 13.71
C PHE A 833 -2.31 -11.57 13.24
N ASN A 834 -3.06 -10.56 12.79
CA ASN A 834 -2.56 -9.33 12.19
C ASN A 834 -1.61 -9.61 11.00
N THR A 835 -2.04 -10.50 10.10
CA THR A 835 -1.31 -10.96 8.91
C THR A 835 -2.16 -10.79 7.65
N SER A 836 -1.54 -10.73 6.47
CA SER A 836 -2.30 -10.84 5.22
C SER A 836 -2.81 -12.27 5.04
N ILE A 837 -3.95 -12.45 4.36
CA ILE A 837 -4.46 -13.80 4.04
C ILE A 837 -3.45 -14.64 3.25
N TYR A 838 -2.60 -14.00 2.43
CA TYR A 838 -1.53 -14.66 1.68
C TYR A 838 -0.42 -15.19 2.60
N ASP A 839 0.04 -14.38 3.55
CA ASP A 839 1.08 -14.79 4.53
C ASP A 839 0.54 -15.85 5.49
N TYR A 840 -0.73 -15.73 5.88
CA TYR A 840 -1.42 -16.71 6.70
C TYR A 840 -1.56 -18.05 5.99
N LEU A 841 -2.04 -18.07 4.73
CA LEU A 841 -2.13 -19.30 3.93
C LEU A 841 -0.75 -19.88 3.56
N ASN A 842 0.27 -19.04 3.35
CA ASN A 842 1.65 -19.50 3.17
C ASN A 842 2.17 -20.22 4.43
N SER A 843 1.81 -19.72 5.62
CA SER A 843 2.15 -20.36 6.90
C SER A 843 1.37 -21.66 7.10
N HIS A 844 0.06 -21.66 6.81
CA HIS A 844 -0.79 -22.86 6.88
C HIS A 844 -0.33 -23.96 5.92
N LEU A 845 0.17 -23.62 4.73
CA LEU A 845 0.77 -24.59 3.80
C LEU A 845 2.04 -25.27 4.36
N GLU A 846 2.88 -24.53 5.08
CA GLU A 846 4.06 -25.09 5.74
C GLU A 846 3.65 -25.95 6.96
N GLU A 847 2.63 -25.54 7.74
CA GLU A 847 2.03 -26.35 8.81
C GLU A 847 1.39 -27.63 8.28
N LEU A 848 0.67 -27.57 7.15
CA LEU A 848 0.07 -28.74 6.48
C LEU A 848 1.14 -29.72 5.99
N LYS A 849 2.26 -29.21 5.46
CA LYS A 849 3.42 -30.01 5.07
C LYS A 849 3.99 -30.77 6.28
N GLU A 850 4.13 -30.13 7.44
CA GLU A 850 4.59 -30.79 8.67
C GLU A 850 3.56 -31.77 9.24
N LYS A 851 2.29 -31.36 9.39
CA LYS A 851 1.14 -32.15 9.85
C LYS A 851 0.91 -33.43 9.04
N THR A 852 1.22 -33.42 7.74
CA THR A 852 1.11 -34.59 6.84
C THR A 852 2.43 -35.33 6.62
N ASN A 853 3.54 -34.87 7.21
CA ASN A 853 4.89 -35.37 6.96
C ASN A 853 5.24 -35.42 5.45
N ALA A 854 4.85 -34.37 4.72
CA ALA A 854 5.17 -34.17 3.31
C ALA A 854 6.62 -33.67 3.14
N PRO A 855 7.36 -34.13 2.10
CA PRO A 855 8.73 -33.67 1.87
C PRO A 855 8.82 -32.19 1.47
N THR A 856 7.83 -31.68 0.74
CA THR A 856 7.72 -30.28 0.30
C THR A 856 6.25 -29.85 0.21
N VAL A 857 5.98 -28.54 0.13
CA VAL A 857 4.62 -28.01 -0.08
C VAL A 857 4.01 -28.55 -1.38
N SER A 858 4.82 -28.67 -2.45
CA SER A 858 4.38 -29.19 -3.75
C SER A 858 3.86 -30.64 -3.70
N TYR A 859 4.32 -31.43 -2.72
CA TYR A 859 3.80 -32.78 -2.50
C TYR A 859 2.36 -32.79 -1.97
N LEU A 860 1.88 -31.72 -1.31
CA LEU A 860 0.49 -31.59 -0.88
C LEU A 860 -0.45 -31.60 -2.10
N GLY A 861 -0.16 -30.75 -3.08
CA GLY A 861 -0.92 -30.60 -4.33
C GLY A 861 -0.68 -31.69 -5.40
N ARG A 862 0.10 -32.74 -5.13
CA ARG A 862 0.60 -33.71 -6.14
C ARG A 862 -0.46 -34.44 -7.01
N HIS A 863 -1.73 -34.44 -6.60
CA HIS A 863 -2.86 -35.06 -7.33
C HIS A 863 -4.00 -34.07 -7.61
N PHE A 864 -3.78 -32.78 -7.38
CA PHE A 864 -4.72 -31.70 -7.66
C PHE A 864 -4.14 -30.87 -8.81
N PHE A 865 -4.85 -30.78 -9.92
CA PHE A 865 -4.38 -30.12 -11.14
C PHE A 865 -5.34 -28.99 -11.49
N PHE A 866 -4.81 -27.77 -11.50
CA PHE A 866 -5.57 -26.54 -11.74
C PHE A 866 -5.10 -25.89 -13.03
N TYR A 867 -6.05 -25.63 -13.92
CA TYR A 867 -5.85 -24.80 -15.11
C TYR A 867 -6.65 -23.51 -14.91
N GLY A 868 -5.96 -22.37 -14.89
CA GLY A 868 -6.47 -21.10 -14.35
C GLY A 868 -6.72 -19.98 -15.36
N ASP A 869 -6.72 -20.24 -16.67
CA ASP A 869 -7.17 -19.24 -17.67
C ASP A 869 -8.69 -19.02 -17.54
N LEU A 870 -9.14 -18.30 -16.51
CA LEU A 870 -10.55 -17.94 -16.33
C LEU A 870 -10.99 -16.77 -17.23
N TRP A 871 -10.04 -15.99 -17.72
CA TRP A 871 -10.23 -14.82 -18.60
C TRP A 871 -9.48 -14.99 -19.94
N GLY A 872 -9.49 -16.20 -20.49
CA GLY A 872 -8.77 -16.50 -21.73
C GLY A 872 -7.24 -16.57 -21.58
N ASN A 873 -6.57 -17.11 -22.60
CA ASN A 873 -5.12 -17.18 -22.65
C ASN A 873 -4.56 -16.11 -23.57
N ARG A 874 -3.82 -15.14 -23.02
CA ARG A 874 -3.07 -14.15 -23.82
C ARG A 874 -1.85 -14.80 -24.49
N SER A 875 -0.96 -15.44 -23.73
CA SER A 875 0.24 -16.09 -24.27
C SER A 875 0.54 -17.45 -23.62
N PRO A 876 1.12 -18.40 -24.38
CA PRO A 876 1.44 -18.33 -25.81
C PRO A 876 0.31 -18.86 -26.72
N ILE A 877 -0.89 -19.14 -26.21
CA ILE A 877 -1.97 -19.78 -26.99
C ILE A 877 -2.80 -18.76 -27.80
N ALA A 878 -2.87 -17.49 -27.35
CA ALA A 878 -3.65 -16.42 -27.97
C ALA A 878 -5.11 -16.82 -28.32
N ASP A 879 -5.77 -17.46 -27.34
CA ASP A 879 -7.17 -17.90 -27.42
C ASP A 879 -7.95 -17.30 -26.22
N PRO A 880 -8.68 -16.19 -26.42
CA PRO A 880 -9.45 -15.54 -25.36
C PRO A 880 -10.62 -16.40 -24.86
N ASN A 881 -10.97 -17.48 -25.57
CA ASN A 881 -12.02 -18.41 -25.16
C ASN A 881 -11.53 -19.47 -24.17
N MET A 882 -10.24 -19.51 -23.82
CA MET A 882 -9.74 -20.45 -22.81
C MET A 882 -10.42 -20.22 -21.46
N THR A 883 -10.77 -21.35 -20.83
CA THR A 883 -11.52 -21.41 -19.58
C THR A 883 -10.77 -22.24 -18.55
N GLY A 884 -11.07 -22.04 -17.26
CA GLY A 884 -10.45 -22.81 -16.19
C GLY A 884 -10.96 -24.25 -16.11
N SER A 885 -10.13 -25.16 -15.59
CA SER A 885 -10.53 -26.55 -15.29
C SER A 885 -9.80 -27.10 -14.07
N VAL A 886 -10.43 -28.03 -13.34
CA VAL A 886 -9.89 -28.61 -12.11
C VAL A 886 -10.03 -30.13 -12.14
N ILE A 887 -8.94 -30.85 -11.87
CA ILE A 887 -8.90 -32.31 -11.75
C ILE A 887 -8.37 -32.65 -10.35
N GLY A 888 -9.02 -33.59 -9.66
CA GLY A 888 -8.72 -33.91 -8.25
C GLY A 888 -9.60 -33.19 -7.23
N LEU A 889 -10.76 -32.66 -7.66
CA LEU A 889 -11.79 -32.11 -6.76
C LEU A 889 -12.20 -33.12 -5.68
N SER A 890 -12.42 -32.60 -4.47
CA SER A 890 -12.91 -33.37 -3.32
C SER A 890 -14.14 -32.69 -2.68
N SER A 891 -14.73 -33.30 -1.66
CA SER A 891 -15.78 -32.67 -0.85
C SER A 891 -15.25 -31.75 0.25
N ASP A 892 -13.94 -31.50 0.31
CA ASP A 892 -13.36 -30.59 1.29
C ASP A 892 -13.78 -29.14 1.00
N ARG A 893 -14.14 -28.43 2.07
CA ARG A 893 -14.55 -27.03 2.06
C ARG A 893 -13.86 -26.23 3.17
N SER A 894 -12.89 -26.84 3.85
CA SER A 894 -12.15 -26.26 4.96
C SER A 894 -11.03 -25.33 4.49
N MET A 895 -10.35 -24.70 5.45
CA MET A 895 -9.12 -23.95 5.24
C MET A 895 -7.98 -24.80 4.64
N ASP A 896 -7.93 -26.11 4.93
CA ASP A 896 -6.95 -27.04 4.31
C ASP A 896 -7.21 -27.15 2.80
N GLY A 897 -8.49 -27.25 2.40
CA GLY A 897 -8.92 -27.21 1.00
C GLY A 897 -8.62 -25.88 0.32
N LEU A 898 -8.88 -24.75 0.98
CA LEU A 898 -8.56 -23.41 0.46
C LEU A 898 -7.06 -23.24 0.19
N ALA A 899 -6.21 -23.69 1.13
CA ALA A 899 -4.77 -23.64 0.98
C ALA A 899 -4.28 -24.46 -0.22
N LEU A 900 -4.89 -25.63 -0.49
CA LEU A 900 -4.58 -26.44 -1.68
C LEU A 900 -4.98 -25.74 -2.99
N TYR A 901 -6.15 -25.11 -3.07
CA TYR A 901 -6.57 -24.29 -4.22
C TYR A 901 -5.60 -23.11 -4.45
N TYR A 902 -5.29 -22.36 -3.39
CA TYR A 902 -4.36 -21.25 -3.41
C TYR A 902 -2.95 -21.67 -3.87
N TYR A 903 -2.44 -22.80 -3.37
CA TYR A 903 -1.19 -23.40 -3.86
C TYR A 903 -1.26 -23.75 -5.35
N ALA A 904 -2.34 -24.40 -5.79
CA ALA A 904 -2.51 -24.81 -7.18
C ALA A 904 -2.62 -23.61 -8.15
N THR A 905 -3.13 -22.46 -7.69
CA THR A 905 -3.08 -21.20 -8.44
C THR A 905 -1.65 -20.69 -8.60
N MET A 906 -0.83 -20.71 -7.55
CA MET A 906 0.59 -20.36 -7.64
C MET A 906 1.37 -21.31 -8.57
N GLU A 907 1.00 -22.59 -8.55
CA GLU A 907 1.55 -23.62 -9.44
C GLU A 907 1.19 -23.36 -10.91
N PHE A 908 -0.09 -23.08 -11.21
CA PHE A 908 -0.55 -22.70 -12.55
C PHE A 908 0.18 -21.46 -13.08
N ILE A 909 0.30 -20.40 -12.27
CA ILE A 909 1.02 -19.17 -12.65
C ILE A 909 2.48 -19.48 -13.01
N SER A 910 3.13 -20.37 -12.26
CA SER A 910 4.50 -20.84 -12.49
C SER A 910 4.63 -21.70 -13.76
N MET A 911 3.66 -22.58 -14.02
CA MET A 911 3.64 -23.46 -15.20
C MET A 911 3.37 -22.68 -16.50
N GLN A 912 2.47 -21.72 -16.48
CA GLN A 912 2.21 -20.86 -17.64
C GLN A 912 3.37 -19.88 -17.88
N THR A 913 4.02 -19.36 -16.83
CA THR A 913 5.30 -18.62 -16.99
C THR A 913 6.36 -19.47 -17.67
N ARG A 914 6.52 -20.73 -17.28
CA ARG A 914 7.41 -21.68 -17.97
C ARG A 914 7.02 -21.87 -19.44
N GLN A 915 5.73 -22.04 -19.74
CA GLN A 915 5.24 -22.23 -21.10
C GLN A 915 5.57 -21.05 -22.02
N ILE A 916 5.43 -19.82 -21.53
CA ILE A 916 5.84 -18.60 -22.24
C ILE A 916 7.36 -18.63 -22.49
N ILE A 917 8.18 -18.94 -21.47
CA ILE A 917 9.65 -18.98 -21.58
C ILE A 917 10.13 -20.06 -22.56
N GLU A 918 9.59 -21.28 -22.49
CA GLU A 918 9.97 -22.37 -23.40
C GLU A 918 9.59 -22.00 -24.84
N THR A 919 8.39 -21.48 -25.10
CA THR A 919 7.96 -21.04 -26.45
C THR A 919 8.83 -19.91 -27.02
N MET A 920 9.18 -18.91 -26.19
CA MET A 920 10.07 -17.81 -26.60
C MET A 920 11.49 -18.30 -26.91
N ASN A 921 12.04 -19.22 -26.11
CA ASN A 921 13.36 -19.79 -26.33
C ASN A 921 13.41 -20.72 -27.55
N GLU A 922 12.39 -21.57 -27.76
CA GLU A 922 12.26 -22.40 -28.97
C GLU A 922 12.20 -21.57 -30.26
N SER A 923 11.60 -20.38 -30.18
CA SER A 923 11.49 -19.43 -31.30
C SER A 923 12.78 -18.61 -31.56
N GLY A 924 13.73 -18.58 -30.62
CA GLY A 924 15.04 -17.94 -30.81
C GLY A 924 15.55 -17.03 -29.69
N HIS A 925 14.79 -16.82 -28.60
CA HIS A 925 15.34 -16.14 -27.42
C HIS A 925 16.34 -17.03 -26.65
N SER A 926 17.03 -16.46 -25.65
CA SER A 926 18.00 -17.18 -24.81
C SER A 926 17.84 -16.83 -23.33
N ILE A 927 16.59 -16.79 -22.87
CA ILE A 927 16.19 -16.52 -21.49
C ILE A 927 16.76 -17.61 -20.58
N THR A 928 17.47 -17.20 -19.53
CA THR A 928 18.06 -18.10 -18.51
C THR A 928 17.87 -17.59 -17.08
N SER A 929 17.13 -16.48 -16.90
CA SER A 929 16.88 -15.85 -15.61
C SER A 929 15.62 -14.98 -15.65
N ILE A 930 14.90 -14.94 -14.53
CA ILE A 930 13.65 -14.19 -14.37
C ILE A 930 13.90 -13.05 -13.38
N PHE A 931 13.48 -11.84 -13.74
CA PHE A 931 13.59 -10.63 -12.93
C PHE A 931 12.17 -10.16 -12.62
N MET A 932 11.64 -10.52 -11.45
CA MET A 932 10.22 -10.34 -11.14
C MET A 932 9.97 -9.05 -10.34
N SER A 933 8.92 -8.30 -10.67
CA SER A 933 8.51 -7.09 -9.93
C SER A 933 7.03 -7.09 -9.57
N GLY A 934 6.67 -6.26 -8.59
CA GLY A 934 5.30 -6.10 -8.11
C GLY A 934 4.98 -6.92 -6.86
N SER A 935 3.75 -6.80 -6.36
CA SER A 935 3.33 -7.30 -5.05
C SER A 935 3.52 -8.81 -4.86
N GLN A 936 3.35 -9.58 -5.93
CA GLN A 936 3.48 -11.04 -5.92
C GLN A 936 4.87 -11.53 -5.51
N CYS A 937 5.93 -10.71 -5.67
CA CYS A 937 7.31 -11.10 -5.32
C CYS A 937 7.56 -11.24 -3.81
N GLN A 938 6.62 -10.78 -2.98
CA GLN A 938 6.64 -11.02 -1.53
C GLN A 938 6.34 -12.49 -1.19
N ASN A 939 5.60 -13.18 -2.05
CA ASN A 939 5.18 -14.55 -1.81
C ASN A 939 6.35 -15.52 -2.02
N LYS A 940 7.00 -15.89 -0.91
CA LYS A 940 8.11 -16.85 -0.87
C LYS A 940 7.81 -18.14 -1.65
N ILE A 941 6.62 -18.73 -1.46
CA ILE A 941 6.25 -20.01 -2.07
C ILE A 941 6.16 -19.86 -3.59
N LEU A 942 5.50 -18.82 -4.09
CA LEU A 942 5.44 -18.53 -5.53
C LEU A 942 6.84 -18.33 -6.13
N MET A 943 7.76 -17.63 -5.45
CA MET A 943 9.12 -17.41 -5.96
C MET A 943 9.93 -18.72 -6.04
N GLU A 944 9.82 -19.59 -5.02
CA GLU A 944 10.52 -20.88 -4.97
C GLU A 944 9.92 -21.88 -5.98
N LEU A 945 8.59 -21.85 -6.16
CA LEU A 945 7.85 -22.65 -7.12
C LEU A 945 8.12 -22.23 -8.57
N MET A 946 8.14 -20.93 -8.87
CA MET A 946 8.47 -20.41 -10.19
C MET A 946 9.93 -20.72 -10.58
N ALA A 947 10.88 -20.51 -9.66
CA ALA A 947 12.28 -20.84 -9.89
C ALA A 947 12.49 -22.34 -10.19
N THR A 948 11.84 -23.22 -9.44
CA THR A 948 11.94 -24.68 -9.62
C THR A 948 11.20 -25.17 -10.86
N THR A 949 10.02 -24.62 -11.15
CA THR A 949 9.22 -25.00 -12.32
C THR A 949 9.96 -24.63 -13.61
N CYS A 950 10.47 -23.40 -13.72
CA CYS A 950 11.20 -22.90 -14.89
C CYS A 950 12.67 -23.37 -14.96
N ASP A 951 13.20 -23.97 -13.88
CA ASP A 951 14.63 -24.31 -13.69
C ASP A 951 15.59 -23.11 -13.86
N MET A 952 15.16 -21.94 -13.40
CA MET A 952 15.90 -20.67 -13.54
C MET A 952 15.95 -19.89 -12.21
N PRO A 953 17.00 -19.08 -11.97
CA PRO A 953 17.01 -18.15 -10.86
C PRO A 953 15.96 -17.03 -11.06
N VAL A 954 15.22 -16.73 -9.99
CA VAL A 954 14.28 -15.60 -9.92
C VAL A 954 14.89 -14.51 -9.04
N LEU A 955 15.11 -13.32 -9.60
CA LEU A 955 15.47 -12.13 -8.84
C LEU A 955 14.21 -11.40 -8.35
N ILE A 956 14.28 -10.96 -7.08
CA ILE A 956 13.33 -10.08 -6.40
C ILE A 956 14.07 -8.75 -6.14
N PRO A 957 13.62 -7.59 -6.66
CA PRO A 957 14.30 -6.31 -6.51
C PRO A 957 14.29 -5.83 -5.05
N ARG A 958 15.25 -4.98 -4.69
CA ARG A 958 15.37 -4.39 -3.35
C ARG A 958 14.12 -3.59 -2.92
N TYR A 959 13.42 -3.00 -3.88
CA TYR A 959 12.26 -2.14 -3.66
C TYR A 959 10.98 -2.76 -4.25
N VAL A 960 10.58 -3.93 -3.71
CA VAL A 960 9.48 -4.77 -4.26
C VAL A 960 8.20 -3.98 -4.60
N HIS A 961 7.74 -3.13 -3.70
CA HIS A 961 6.51 -2.34 -3.87
C HIS A 961 6.63 -1.14 -4.83
N ALA A 962 7.85 -0.80 -5.27
CA ALA A 962 8.13 0.44 -6.00
C ALA A 962 8.99 0.23 -7.25
N ALA A 963 9.21 -1.02 -7.68
CA ALA A 963 10.11 -1.31 -8.81
C ALA A 963 9.67 -0.67 -10.14
N VAL A 964 8.36 -0.56 -10.41
CA VAL A 964 7.80 0.08 -11.60
C VAL A 964 8.09 1.59 -11.59
N VAL A 965 7.58 2.30 -10.58
CA VAL A 965 7.81 3.74 -10.39
C VAL A 965 9.29 4.12 -10.21
N HIS A 966 10.14 3.20 -9.73
CA HIS A 966 11.59 3.36 -9.68
C HIS A 966 12.21 3.34 -11.09
N GLY A 967 11.67 2.52 -11.99
CA GLY A 967 11.99 2.55 -13.42
C GLY A 967 11.61 3.88 -14.08
N ALA A 968 10.39 4.39 -13.86
CA ALA A 968 10.01 5.73 -14.35
C ALA A 968 10.92 6.84 -13.81
N ALA A 969 11.39 6.73 -12.57
CA ALA A 969 12.35 7.69 -12.01
C ALA A 969 13.71 7.66 -12.75
N MET A 970 14.12 6.51 -13.30
CA MET A 970 15.29 6.42 -14.19
C MET A 970 15.03 7.06 -15.57
N LEU A 971 13.80 7.05 -16.08
CA LEU A 971 13.44 7.78 -17.30
C LEU A 971 13.55 9.29 -17.09
N GLY A 972 13.16 9.79 -15.90
CA GLY A 972 13.40 11.17 -15.48
C GLY A 972 14.90 11.49 -15.38
N ALA A 973 15.71 10.56 -14.86
CA ALA A 973 17.16 10.70 -14.83
C ALA A 973 17.79 10.73 -16.24
N LYS A 974 17.25 9.96 -17.20
CA LYS A 974 17.68 10.01 -18.59
C LYS A 974 17.37 11.36 -19.23
N ALA A 975 16.15 11.87 -19.10
CA ALA A 975 15.78 13.17 -19.62
C ALA A 975 16.68 14.30 -19.07
N ALA A 976 16.96 14.26 -17.77
CA ALA A 976 17.84 15.21 -17.09
C ALA A 976 19.32 15.13 -17.51
N SER A 977 19.76 14.03 -18.13
CA SER A 977 21.12 13.87 -18.66
C SER A 977 21.33 14.53 -20.03
N ALA A 978 20.29 15.14 -20.61
CA ALA A 978 20.35 15.74 -21.94
C ALA A 978 21.43 16.83 -22.07
N ASP A 979 22.23 16.76 -23.13
CA ASP A 979 23.14 17.82 -23.53
C ASP A 979 22.42 18.98 -24.25
N LYS A 980 23.20 19.95 -24.73
CA LYS A 980 22.68 21.16 -25.39
C LYS A 980 22.01 20.89 -26.74
N ASP A 981 22.31 19.75 -27.35
CA ASP A 981 21.72 19.30 -28.61
C ASP A 981 20.52 18.36 -28.36
N GLY A 982 20.12 18.20 -27.08
CA GLY A 982 19.00 17.38 -26.62
C GLY A 982 19.33 15.89 -26.48
N LYS A 983 20.59 15.50 -26.65
CA LYS A 983 21.01 14.09 -26.62
C LYS A 983 21.19 13.62 -25.18
N THR A 984 20.48 12.55 -24.82
CA THR A 984 20.52 11.94 -23.49
C THR A 984 21.62 10.87 -23.37
N GLU A 985 21.98 10.53 -22.14
CA GLU A 985 22.75 9.32 -21.83
C GLU A 985 21.94 8.05 -22.18
N ASP A 986 22.65 6.96 -22.48
CA ASP A 986 22.05 5.66 -22.67
C ASP A 986 21.30 5.17 -21.40
N LEU A 987 20.10 4.61 -21.59
CA LEU A 987 19.25 4.17 -20.49
C LEU A 987 19.86 2.96 -19.75
N TRP A 988 20.53 2.04 -20.44
CA TRP A 988 21.18 0.89 -19.81
C TRP A 988 22.29 1.34 -18.85
N SER A 989 23.06 2.36 -19.25
CA SER A 989 24.08 3.03 -18.41
C SER A 989 23.51 3.70 -17.16
N ILE A 990 22.25 4.16 -17.19
CA ILE A 990 21.56 4.73 -16.02
C ILE A 990 21.05 3.61 -15.11
N MET A 991 20.41 2.58 -15.68
CA MET A 991 19.97 1.39 -14.97
C MET A 991 21.14 0.72 -14.23
N ASP A 992 22.29 0.55 -14.89
CA ASP A 992 23.52 -0.01 -14.32
C ASP A 992 24.00 0.71 -13.03
N ARG A 993 23.76 2.02 -12.94
CA ARG A 993 24.08 2.83 -11.75
C ARG A 993 22.98 2.82 -10.68
N MET A 994 21.71 2.84 -11.09
CA MET A 994 20.57 3.09 -10.20
C MET A 994 19.88 1.82 -9.70
N SER A 995 19.92 0.72 -10.46
CA SER A 995 19.36 -0.57 -10.04
C SER A 995 20.19 -1.20 -8.90
N LYS A 996 19.59 -1.27 -7.71
CA LYS A 996 20.22 -1.86 -6.51
C LYS A 996 20.15 -3.39 -6.55
N PRO A 997 21.15 -4.14 -6.05
CA PRO A 997 21.13 -5.60 -6.02
C PRO A 997 19.93 -6.13 -5.22
N GLY A 998 19.25 -7.14 -5.77
CA GLY A 998 18.07 -7.78 -5.19
C GLY A 998 18.37 -9.07 -4.40
N LYS A 999 17.32 -9.73 -3.92
CA LYS A 999 17.38 -11.12 -3.42
C LYS A 999 17.27 -12.06 -4.62
N VAL A 1000 17.99 -13.18 -4.60
CA VAL A 1000 17.86 -14.26 -5.60
C VAL A 1000 17.26 -15.49 -4.95
N THR A 1001 16.15 -15.97 -5.51
CA THR A 1001 15.63 -17.32 -5.29
C THR A 1001 16.18 -18.23 -6.40
N ARG A 1002 16.58 -19.45 -6.05
CA ARG A 1002 17.15 -20.44 -6.99
C ARG A 1002 16.26 -21.68 -7.04
N PRO A 1003 16.34 -22.51 -8.10
CA PRO A 1003 15.64 -23.78 -8.17
C PRO A 1003 15.86 -24.65 -6.93
N GLY A 1004 14.81 -25.37 -6.52
CA GLY A 1004 14.80 -26.23 -5.35
C GLY A 1004 15.87 -27.33 -5.42
N LYS A 1005 16.47 -27.66 -4.27
CA LYS A 1005 17.57 -28.64 -4.18
C LYS A 1005 17.12 -30.11 -4.17
N ILE A 1006 15.82 -30.38 -4.31
CA ILE A 1006 15.21 -31.71 -4.18
C ILE A 1006 14.84 -32.19 -5.59
N PRO A 1007 15.60 -33.13 -6.20
CA PRO A 1007 15.34 -33.58 -7.58
C PRO A 1007 13.96 -34.20 -7.77
N GLU A 1008 13.41 -34.83 -6.72
CA GLU A 1008 12.08 -35.43 -6.71
C GLU A 1008 10.96 -34.38 -6.86
N GLU A 1009 11.15 -33.18 -6.31
CA GLU A 1009 10.20 -32.07 -6.46
C GLU A 1009 10.23 -31.50 -7.88
N LYS A 1010 11.42 -31.27 -8.44
CA LYS A 1010 11.56 -30.88 -9.84
C LYS A 1010 10.89 -31.90 -10.77
N LYS A 1011 11.15 -33.19 -10.54
CA LYS A 1011 10.52 -34.31 -11.28
C LYS A 1011 8.99 -34.37 -11.12
N LEU A 1012 8.45 -34.02 -9.94
CA LEU A 1012 7.01 -33.90 -9.74
C LEU A 1012 6.43 -32.75 -10.59
N LEU A 1013 7.03 -31.56 -10.49
CA LEU A 1013 6.60 -30.37 -11.23
C LEU A 1013 6.73 -30.57 -12.75
N ASP A 1014 7.76 -31.25 -13.25
CA ASP A 1014 7.92 -31.58 -14.67
C ASP A 1014 6.86 -32.59 -15.18
N ILE A 1015 6.31 -33.44 -14.32
CA ILE A 1015 5.17 -34.30 -14.66
C ILE A 1015 3.86 -33.52 -14.61
N LYS A 1016 3.64 -32.70 -13.58
CA LYS A 1016 2.44 -31.85 -13.49
C LYS A 1016 2.38 -30.82 -14.64
N TYR A 1017 3.52 -30.30 -15.09
CA TYR A 1017 3.61 -29.42 -16.25
C TYR A 1017 3.12 -30.09 -17.55
N LYS A 1018 3.40 -31.39 -17.73
CA LYS A 1018 2.85 -32.14 -18.87
C LYS A 1018 1.34 -32.30 -18.79
N VAL A 1019 0.78 -32.50 -17.59
CA VAL A 1019 -0.67 -32.53 -17.38
C VAL A 1019 -1.30 -31.16 -17.62
N PHE A 1020 -0.64 -30.07 -17.24
CA PHE A 1020 -1.06 -28.70 -17.56
C PHE A 1020 -1.13 -28.45 -19.08
N LEU A 1021 -0.11 -28.87 -19.85
CA LEU A 1021 -0.13 -28.81 -21.32
C LEU A 1021 -1.22 -29.70 -21.92
N GLU A 1022 -1.45 -30.90 -21.35
CA GLU A 1022 -2.52 -31.79 -21.76
C GLU A 1022 -3.91 -31.20 -21.51
N GLN A 1023 -4.15 -30.56 -20.36
CA GLN A 1023 -5.39 -29.83 -20.05
C GLN A 1023 -5.63 -28.69 -21.05
N CYS A 1024 -4.59 -27.90 -21.36
CA CYS A 1024 -4.63 -26.81 -22.32
C CYS A 1024 -5.14 -27.28 -23.70
N HIS A 1025 -4.43 -28.24 -24.31
CA HIS A 1025 -4.77 -28.78 -25.63
C HIS A 1025 -6.12 -29.53 -25.63
N THR A 1026 -6.40 -30.31 -24.58
CA THR A 1026 -7.61 -31.14 -24.50
C THR A 1026 -8.88 -30.28 -24.43
N GLN A 1027 -8.84 -29.13 -23.74
CA GLN A 1027 -9.96 -28.18 -23.73
C GLN A 1027 -10.28 -27.66 -25.13
N GLN A 1028 -9.28 -27.26 -25.91
CA GLN A 1028 -9.47 -26.80 -27.28
C GLN A 1028 -10.00 -27.93 -28.19
N LEU A 1029 -9.50 -29.16 -28.02
CA LEU A 1029 -9.99 -30.35 -28.72
C LEU A 1029 -11.46 -30.67 -28.39
N TYR A 1030 -11.88 -30.48 -27.14
CA TYR A 1030 -13.29 -30.65 -26.73
C TYR A 1030 -14.19 -29.58 -27.35
N ARG A 1031 -13.81 -28.30 -27.29
CA ARG A 1031 -14.55 -27.22 -27.97
C ARG A 1031 -14.68 -27.48 -29.46
N LYS A 1032 -13.58 -27.84 -30.13
CA LYS A 1032 -13.58 -28.16 -31.57
C LYS A 1032 -14.59 -29.28 -31.91
N LYS A 1033 -14.57 -30.39 -31.18
CA LYS A 1033 -15.52 -31.50 -31.38
C LYS A 1033 -16.97 -31.12 -31.15
N VAL A 1034 -17.26 -30.22 -30.21
CA VAL A 1034 -18.62 -29.70 -30.00
C VAL A 1034 -19.04 -28.82 -31.18
N ASN A 1035 -18.17 -27.91 -31.63
CA ASN A 1035 -18.44 -27.04 -32.78
C ASN A 1035 -18.68 -27.85 -34.07
N GLU A 1036 -17.86 -28.87 -34.33
CA GLU A 1036 -18.03 -29.83 -35.44
C GLU A 1036 -19.36 -30.61 -35.35
N ALA A 1037 -19.85 -30.91 -34.14
CA ALA A 1037 -21.10 -31.64 -33.93
C ALA A 1037 -22.37 -30.77 -34.02
N ILE A 1038 -22.25 -29.44 -33.95
CA ILE A 1038 -23.34 -28.47 -34.13
C ILE A 1038 -23.23 -27.69 -35.45
N GLU A 1039 -22.31 -28.06 -36.34
CA GLU A 1039 -22.14 -27.40 -37.63
C GLU A 1039 -23.43 -27.52 -38.47
N GLY A 1040 -24.03 -26.36 -38.81
CA GLY A 1040 -25.34 -26.27 -39.46
C GLY A 1040 -26.54 -26.03 -38.53
N TRP A 1041 -26.33 -25.89 -37.21
CA TRP A 1041 -27.36 -25.35 -36.31
C TRP A 1041 -27.49 -23.83 -36.53
N SER A 1042 -28.71 -23.35 -36.81
CA SER A 1042 -29.02 -21.93 -36.81
C SER A 1042 -29.40 -21.47 -35.40
N ALA A 1043 -28.63 -20.54 -34.84
CA ALA A 1043 -28.95 -19.79 -33.62
C ALA A 1043 -29.73 -18.51 -33.95
#